data_AF-A0A4P5PBY3-F1
#
_entry.id   AF-A0A4P5PBY3-F1
#
_cell.length_a   1.000
_cell.length_b   1.000
_cell.length_c   1.000
_cell.angle_alpha   90.00
_cell.angle_beta   90.00
_cell.angle_gamma   90.00
#
_symmetry.space_group_name_H-M   'P 1'
#
loop_
_entity.id
_entity.type
_entity.pdbx_description
1 polymer ?
#
loop_
_entity_poly.entity_id
_entity_poly.type
_entity_poly.pdbx_seq_one_letter_code
_entity_poly.pdbx_strand_id
1 'polypeptide(L)'
;MLQTVILKNNYQDSINLMLLTNSINELADVQMSQIMMGTDANKDILNNTNLLTEEAKAASPNDLMIVVDSENQQIMDEVLPAVNEFLNDLSSNNQETQKAASSWQEAMEHLPDANVALFSIPGEYGAAEMETALKNGLHVFSFTDNVAIEDEVRLKKLAHEKGLLMMGPDCGTGIISSIPVAFTNVVSPGNIGVVGASGTGIQEVTTIIDRLGNGVVHAIGTGGRDLSDKVGATTVKDAIVALENHEPTDVICVISKPPAKEVRDEVVQLLQSISKPVVAIFLGEKPTAHEGKVYLAHTLEETARIAVDLANEEAVKKNYFDPMSKPEGASLDENKVVKGLYSGGTLAAEAGMMISEALNLEGLIKQEGYILKSHGYDVIDLGDDIYTQGKPHPMIDPEVRINKIHEYAQDAATGIILFDVVLGYGAHPDMASALLPAIQEEQAKAAAENRELYFVATVVGTEKDPQNYQQTVARLKEAGVFVEESNAKAVRLALLLKGIELTEEDKEVVAYTGQTVTVPAVSEQVMELLNTKPRIINVGLQSFNESIQEYGGKSEQFNWRPRAGGNKKMIKILNALDDYAEKIEEENQKVTEKMKNAQPFLVDVVPAKSVIPELNEAQKTLLHAGPPIRWEEMTGPMKGSCLGAALFEGWGEDETEVQKLLENGEVRFIPCHHVQAVGPMGGITSANMPVLVVENRLDGSRAYCTMNEGIGKVLRFGAYSEEVVTRLGWMRDVLGPTIAQALAKSEDGINLSVLIARSITMGDEFHQRNIAASLNFLKEISPLIIELPIDEQQKYDVVKFLADTDQFFLNIMMATGKAIVDCARKDTKGTIVTTMTRNGVNFGVRIAETGDDWYTAPVNLPKGLYFTGFTEADGNPDIGDSAITETVGVGAMAMVAAPGVTRFVGAGGFQDALDISNEMATICEGHNPTWTIPTWDFQGSCLGIDIRKVVETGVTPIINTGIAHKDAGVGQVGAGTVRAPLGCFEKALEAYAKELGIDVE
;
A
#
# COMPACT_ATOMS: atom_id res chain seq x y z
N MET A 1 -20.12 -18.95 13.85
CA MET A 1 -18.84 -19.14 14.56
C MET A 1 -17.76 -18.47 13.73
N LEU A 2 -16.96 -17.60 14.34
CA LEU A 2 -15.89 -16.90 13.64
C LEU A 2 -14.75 -17.87 13.30
N GLN A 3 -14.36 -17.87 12.04
CA GLN A 3 -13.17 -18.52 11.52
C GLN A 3 -12.27 -17.44 10.93
N THR A 4 -10.98 -17.50 11.23
CA THR A 4 -10.02 -16.48 10.79
C THR A 4 -8.79 -17.14 10.18
N VAL A 5 -8.39 -16.65 9.01
CA VAL A 5 -7.14 -16.99 8.34
C VAL A 5 -6.38 -15.71 8.05
N ILE A 6 -5.10 -15.68 8.42
CA ILE A 6 -4.21 -14.54 8.16
C ILE A 6 -3.22 -14.94 7.07
N LEU A 7 -3.32 -14.31 5.90
CA LEU A 7 -2.31 -14.46 4.84
C LEU A 7 -1.24 -13.40 5.04
N LYS A 8 -0.09 -13.83 5.54
CA LYS A 8 0.99 -12.92 5.92
C LYS A 8 1.66 -12.26 4.72
N ASN A 9 1.97 -10.97 4.83
CA ASN A 9 2.62 -10.16 3.78
C ASN A 9 1.89 -10.22 2.42
N ASN A 10 0.56 -10.25 2.44
CA ASN A 10 -0.28 -10.31 1.25
C ASN A 10 -1.08 -9.02 1.11
N TYR A 11 -0.38 -7.92 0.77
CA TYR A 11 -1.01 -6.61 0.62
C TYR A 11 -1.90 -6.54 -0.63
N GLN A 12 -3.13 -6.07 -0.44
CA GLN A 12 -4.13 -5.91 -1.49
C GLN A 12 -4.84 -4.55 -1.36
N ASP A 13 -5.31 -4.02 -2.49
CA ASP A 13 -6.08 -2.78 -2.54
C ASP A 13 -7.41 -2.93 -1.77
N SER A 14 -7.78 -1.93 -0.97
CA SER A 14 -8.96 -1.97 -0.10
C SER A 14 -10.27 -2.15 -0.87
N ILE A 15 -10.39 -1.63 -2.09
CA ILE A 15 -11.59 -1.78 -2.92
C ILE A 15 -11.67 -3.19 -3.50
N ASN A 16 -10.55 -3.74 -3.95
CA ASN A 16 -10.49 -5.15 -4.38
C ASN A 16 -10.85 -6.10 -3.23
N LEU A 17 -10.40 -5.78 -2.02
CA LEU A 17 -10.73 -6.53 -0.82
C LEU A 17 -12.20 -6.39 -0.42
N MET A 18 -12.82 -5.23 -0.64
CA MET A 18 -14.27 -5.04 -0.44
C MET A 18 -15.08 -5.83 -1.47
N LEU A 19 -14.70 -5.81 -2.75
CA LEU A 19 -15.33 -6.63 -3.79
C LEU A 19 -15.19 -8.13 -3.48
N LEU A 20 -14.01 -8.54 -3.04
CA LEU A 20 -13.76 -9.91 -2.60
C LEU A 20 -14.62 -10.26 -1.37
N THR A 21 -14.70 -9.38 -0.38
CA THR A 21 -15.56 -9.55 0.80
C THR A 21 -17.01 -9.78 0.39
N ASN A 22 -17.51 -9.02 -0.58
CA ASN A 22 -18.87 -9.17 -1.09
C ASN A 22 -19.06 -10.51 -1.80
N SER A 23 -18.13 -10.89 -2.69
CA SER A 23 -18.17 -12.20 -3.36
C SER A 23 -18.17 -13.37 -2.37
N ILE A 24 -17.42 -13.26 -1.28
CA ILE A 24 -17.42 -14.28 -0.22
C ILE A 24 -18.71 -14.26 0.61
N ASN A 25 -19.32 -13.10 0.81
CA ASN A 25 -20.64 -12.99 1.46
C ASN A 25 -21.78 -13.61 0.64
N GLU A 26 -21.61 -13.82 -0.67
CA GLU A 26 -22.59 -14.50 -1.53
C GLU A 26 -22.54 -16.03 -1.42
N LEU A 27 -21.49 -16.61 -0.81
CA LEU A 27 -21.37 -18.05 -0.63
C LEU A 27 -22.45 -18.59 0.31
N ALA A 28 -23.00 -19.76 -0.03
CA ALA A 28 -23.89 -20.48 0.86
C ALA A 28 -23.20 -20.79 2.19
N ASP A 29 -23.95 -20.73 3.29
CA ASP A 29 -23.46 -20.93 4.66
C ASP A 29 -22.52 -19.85 5.23
N VAL A 30 -22.19 -18.78 4.50
CA VAL A 30 -21.56 -17.57 5.07
C VAL A 30 -22.64 -16.65 5.65
N GLN A 31 -22.58 -16.34 6.95
CA GLN A 31 -23.47 -15.35 7.57
C GLN A 31 -22.93 -13.93 7.38
N MET A 32 -21.62 -13.76 7.54
CA MET A 32 -20.92 -12.50 7.34
C MET A 32 -19.43 -12.78 7.15
N SER A 33 -18.75 -11.99 6.33
CA SER A 33 -17.31 -12.03 6.20
C SER A 33 -16.74 -10.62 6.08
N GLN A 34 -15.47 -10.50 6.47
CA GLN A 34 -14.66 -9.31 6.27
C GLN A 34 -13.27 -9.75 5.86
N ILE A 35 -12.85 -9.29 4.67
CA ILE A 35 -11.54 -9.55 4.12
C ILE A 35 -10.83 -8.20 4.01
N MET A 36 -9.86 -7.96 4.88
CA MET A 36 -9.27 -6.62 5.06
C MET A 36 -7.78 -6.70 5.38
N MET A 37 -7.02 -5.65 5.06
CA MET A 37 -5.64 -5.53 5.52
C MET A 37 -5.58 -5.37 7.04
N GLY A 38 -4.56 -5.93 7.71
CA GLY A 38 -4.35 -5.89 9.16
C GLY A 38 -3.94 -4.55 9.76
N THR A 39 -4.45 -3.44 9.20
CA THR A 39 -4.24 -2.07 9.72
C THR A 39 -5.06 -1.86 10.99
N ASP A 40 -4.66 -0.90 11.84
CA ASP A 40 -5.39 -0.62 13.08
C ASP A 40 -6.82 -0.12 12.80
N ALA A 41 -7.01 0.66 11.74
CA ALA A 41 -8.34 1.10 11.30
C ALA A 41 -9.27 -0.07 10.93
N ASN A 42 -8.76 -1.06 10.20
CA ASN A 42 -9.56 -2.23 9.82
C ASN A 42 -9.83 -3.16 11.00
N LYS A 43 -8.92 -3.23 11.97
CA LYS A 43 -9.17 -3.93 13.24
C LYS A 43 -10.27 -3.25 14.05
N ASP A 44 -10.33 -1.92 14.05
CA ASP A 44 -11.43 -1.17 14.66
C ASP A 44 -12.77 -1.45 13.96
N ILE A 45 -12.77 -1.58 12.62
CA ILE A 45 -13.96 -1.99 11.85
C ILE A 45 -14.42 -3.38 12.28
N LEU A 46 -13.52 -4.38 12.28
CA LEU A 46 -13.82 -5.74 12.74
C LEU A 46 -14.34 -5.77 14.18
N ASN A 47 -13.81 -4.90 15.05
CA ASN A 47 -14.24 -4.80 16.44
C ASN A 47 -15.68 -4.26 16.52
N ASN A 48 -15.99 -3.23 15.73
CA ASN A 48 -17.32 -2.63 15.69
C ASN A 48 -18.38 -3.57 15.08
N THR A 49 -17.99 -4.50 14.22
CA THR A 49 -18.88 -5.51 13.62
C THR A 49 -18.92 -6.83 14.38
N ASN A 50 -18.29 -6.93 15.56
CA ASN A 50 -18.14 -8.17 16.34
C ASN A 50 -17.46 -9.34 15.58
N LEU A 51 -16.62 -9.02 14.60
CA LEU A 51 -15.84 -9.99 13.83
C LEU A 51 -14.38 -10.08 14.30
N LEU A 52 -13.90 -9.18 15.16
CA LEU A 52 -12.50 -9.19 15.59
C LEU A 52 -12.17 -10.42 16.45
N THR A 53 -11.35 -11.32 15.88
CA THR A 53 -10.74 -12.46 16.59
C THR A 53 -9.36 -12.11 17.14
N GLU A 54 -8.83 -12.92 18.07
CA GLU A 54 -7.48 -12.72 18.60
C GLU A 54 -6.41 -12.88 17.52
N GLU A 55 -6.66 -13.74 16.53
CA GLU A 55 -5.82 -13.92 15.35
C GLU A 55 -5.78 -12.66 14.47
N ALA A 56 -6.94 -12.05 14.18
CA ALA A 56 -7.03 -10.80 13.42
C ALA A 56 -6.40 -9.62 14.17
N LYS A 57 -6.54 -9.58 15.49
CA LYS A 57 -5.92 -8.56 16.33
C LYS A 57 -4.38 -8.58 16.27
N ALA A 58 -3.80 -9.76 16.11
CA ALA A 58 -2.35 -9.97 16.00
C ALA A 58 -1.79 -9.74 14.57
N ALA A 59 -2.65 -9.49 13.58
CA ALA A 59 -2.22 -9.25 12.20
C ALA A 59 -1.44 -7.93 12.07
N SER A 60 -0.42 -7.92 11.23
CA SER A 60 0.32 -6.70 10.87
C SER A 60 -0.39 -5.95 9.72
N PRO A 61 -0.09 -4.66 9.49
CA PRO A 61 -0.69 -3.89 8.39
C PRO A 61 -0.51 -4.49 6.99
N ASN A 62 0.51 -5.32 6.79
CA ASN A 62 0.80 -5.99 5.52
C ASN A 62 0.13 -7.37 5.40
N ASP A 63 -0.58 -7.83 6.42
CA ASP A 63 -1.25 -9.13 6.40
C ASP A 63 -2.70 -8.98 5.92
N LEU A 64 -3.15 -9.90 5.07
CA LEU A 64 -4.56 -10.00 4.71
C LEU A 64 -5.30 -10.82 5.76
N MET A 65 -6.27 -10.22 6.42
CA MET A 65 -7.16 -10.87 7.37
C MET A 65 -8.40 -11.36 6.62
N ILE A 66 -8.68 -12.66 6.69
CA ILE A 66 -9.90 -13.27 6.17
C ILE A 66 -10.71 -13.74 7.38
N VAL A 67 -11.79 -13.03 7.70
CA VAL A 67 -12.65 -13.35 8.83
C VAL A 67 -14.03 -13.73 8.31
N VAL A 68 -14.52 -14.90 8.67
CA VAL A 68 -15.83 -15.42 8.22
C VAL A 68 -16.62 -15.90 9.42
N ASP A 69 -17.84 -15.42 9.58
CA ASP A 69 -18.85 -15.96 10.47
C ASP A 69 -19.72 -16.97 9.72
N SER A 70 -19.69 -18.23 10.17
CA SER A 70 -20.48 -19.31 9.60
C SER A 70 -20.85 -20.35 10.65
N GLU A 71 -22.00 -21.01 10.49
CA GLU A 71 -22.36 -22.19 11.28
C GLU A 71 -21.65 -23.46 10.76
N ASN A 72 -21.12 -23.43 9.53
CA ASN A 72 -20.34 -24.51 8.93
C ASN A 72 -18.87 -24.44 9.37
N GLN A 73 -18.41 -25.44 10.12
CA GLN A 73 -17.02 -25.54 10.60
C GLN A 73 -15.97 -25.74 9.49
N GLN A 74 -16.40 -26.04 8.26
CA GLN A 74 -15.54 -26.25 7.09
C GLN A 74 -15.66 -25.14 6.05
N ILE A 75 -16.31 -24.01 6.36
CA ILE A 75 -16.55 -22.93 5.39
C ILE A 75 -15.25 -22.42 4.72
N MET A 76 -14.13 -22.47 5.44
CA MET A 76 -12.83 -22.05 4.90
C MET A 76 -12.31 -22.93 3.76
N ASP A 77 -12.79 -24.17 3.63
CA ASP A 77 -12.47 -25.05 2.49
C ASP A 77 -13.11 -24.55 1.18
N GLU A 78 -14.16 -23.72 1.28
CA GLU A 78 -14.84 -23.07 0.15
C GLU A 78 -14.36 -21.62 -0.05
N VAL A 79 -14.16 -20.89 1.05
CA VAL A 79 -13.75 -19.48 1.02
C VAL A 79 -12.31 -19.30 0.53
N LEU A 80 -11.35 -20.09 1.02
CA LEU A 80 -9.94 -19.90 0.66
C LEU A 80 -9.66 -20.15 -0.84
N PRO A 81 -10.24 -21.16 -1.50
CA PRO A 81 -10.14 -21.29 -2.95
C PRO A 81 -10.70 -20.08 -3.70
N ALA A 82 -11.87 -19.56 -3.32
CA ALA A 82 -12.49 -18.40 -3.96
C ALA A 82 -11.65 -17.12 -3.78
N VAL A 83 -11.08 -16.92 -2.58
CA VAL A 83 -10.12 -15.84 -2.32
C VAL A 83 -8.90 -15.99 -3.21
N ASN A 84 -8.31 -17.18 -3.30
CA ASN A 84 -7.13 -17.38 -4.15
C ASN A 84 -7.44 -17.20 -5.63
N GLU A 85 -8.60 -17.64 -6.12
CA GLU A 85 -9.03 -17.46 -7.50
C GLU A 85 -9.17 -15.98 -7.84
N PHE A 86 -9.87 -15.21 -6.99
CA PHE A 86 -10.02 -13.77 -7.16
C PHE A 86 -8.68 -13.03 -7.15
N LEU A 87 -7.79 -13.35 -6.20
CA LEU A 87 -6.46 -12.75 -6.13
C LEU A 87 -5.58 -13.15 -7.33
N ASN A 88 -5.74 -14.38 -7.84
CA ASN A 88 -5.03 -14.84 -9.03
C ASN A 88 -5.54 -14.16 -10.30
N ASP A 89 -6.84 -13.91 -10.43
CA ASP A 89 -7.42 -13.19 -11.58
C ASP A 89 -6.97 -11.73 -11.62
N LEU A 90 -6.84 -11.09 -10.45
CA LEU A 90 -6.18 -9.79 -10.33
C LEU A 90 -4.71 -9.84 -10.78
N SER A 91 -4.03 -10.98 -10.59
CA SER A 91 -2.62 -11.14 -10.96
C SER A 91 -2.41 -11.56 -12.43
N SER A 92 -3.37 -12.26 -13.06
CA SER A 92 -3.22 -12.91 -14.37
C SER A 92 -3.47 -11.96 -15.56
N ASN A 93 -4.14 -10.83 -15.33
CA ASN A 93 -4.25 -9.72 -16.29
C ASN A 93 -2.95 -8.90 -16.46
N ASN A 94 -1.86 -9.25 -15.76
CA ASN A 94 -0.53 -8.62 -15.87
C ASN A 94 0.35 -9.18 -17.01
N GLN A 95 -0.23 -9.62 -18.14
CA GLN A 95 0.57 -9.94 -19.32
C GLN A 95 0.74 -8.67 -20.18
N GLU A 96 1.95 -8.11 -20.14
CA GLU A 96 2.47 -6.94 -20.89
C GLU A 96 2.21 -5.52 -20.35
N THR A 97 2.02 -5.32 -19.04
CA THR A 97 1.99 -3.96 -18.45
C THR A 97 3.40 -3.45 -18.12
N GLN A 98 3.71 -2.21 -18.54
CA GLN A 98 4.84 -1.43 -18.03
C GLN A 98 4.85 -1.51 -16.50
N LYS A 99 6.05 -1.65 -15.92
CA LYS A 99 6.24 -1.74 -14.48
C LYS A 99 5.69 -0.45 -13.84
N ALA A 100 4.56 -0.56 -13.15
CA ALA A 100 3.92 0.57 -12.50
C ALA A 100 4.88 1.26 -11.52
N ALA A 101 4.86 2.58 -11.48
CA ALA A 101 5.65 3.36 -10.56
C ALA A 101 5.28 3.07 -9.10
N SER A 102 6.30 3.10 -8.24
CA SER A 102 6.20 2.92 -6.78
C SER A 102 6.47 4.21 -6.00
N SER A 103 6.82 5.30 -6.70
CA SER A 103 7.07 6.62 -6.13
C SER A 103 6.70 7.73 -7.12
N TRP A 104 6.53 8.96 -6.62
CA TRP A 104 6.37 10.14 -7.46
C TRP A 104 7.53 10.34 -8.43
N GLN A 105 8.76 10.09 -7.99
CA GLN A 105 9.93 10.24 -8.85
C GLN A 105 9.86 9.29 -10.04
N GLU A 106 9.62 8.00 -9.77
CA GLU A 106 9.49 6.98 -10.82
C GLU A 106 8.32 7.29 -11.77
N ALA A 107 7.16 7.71 -11.22
CA ALA A 107 5.99 8.07 -12.03
C ALA A 107 6.27 9.26 -12.97
N MET A 108 6.97 10.28 -12.47
CA MET A 108 7.37 11.44 -13.26
C MET A 108 8.50 11.11 -14.26
N GLU A 109 9.37 10.14 -13.97
CA GLU A 109 10.38 9.65 -14.91
C GLU A 109 9.75 8.83 -16.06
N HIS A 110 8.73 8.03 -15.74
CA HIS A 110 7.95 7.26 -16.73
C HIS A 110 7.08 8.16 -17.62
N LEU A 111 6.47 9.21 -17.04
CA LEU A 111 5.61 10.17 -17.74
C LEU A 111 6.01 11.63 -17.47
N PRO A 112 7.14 12.11 -18.04
CA PRO A 112 7.70 13.43 -17.74
C PRO A 112 6.87 14.61 -18.26
N ASP A 113 5.94 14.36 -19.19
CA ASP A 113 5.01 15.34 -19.72
C ASP A 113 3.62 15.29 -19.04
N ALA A 114 3.47 14.57 -17.92
CA ALA A 114 2.22 14.52 -17.15
C ALA A 114 1.70 15.92 -16.81
N ASN A 115 0.39 16.12 -16.92
CA ASN A 115 -0.27 17.38 -16.56
C ASN A 115 -1.40 17.23 -15.55
N VAL A 116 -1.86 16.01 -15.26
CA VAL A 116 -2.90 15.76 -14.26
C VAL A 116 -2.44 14.62 -13.32
N ALA A 117 -2.78 14.72 -12.05
CA ALA A 117 -2.78 13.61 -11.11
C ALA A 117 -4.21 13.22 -10.74
N LEU A 118 -4.55 11.94 -10.88
CA LEU A 118 -5.86 11.38 -10.56
C LEU A 118 -5.78 10.57 -9.27
N PHE A 119 -6.54 10.96 -8.24
CA PHE A 119 -6.48 10.33 -6.91
C PHE A 119 -7.74 9.53 -6.56
N SER A 120 -7.54 8.29 -6.14
CA SER A 120 -8.57 7.40 -5.57
C SER A 120 -8.03 6.60 -4.37
N ILE A 121 -7.20 7.25 -3.55
CA ILE A 121 -6.61 6.70 -2.30
C ILE A 121 -7.46 7.10 -1.07
N PRO A 122 -7.26 6.48 0.11
CA PRO A 122 -7.99 6.84 1.32
C PRO A 122 -7.81 8.32 1.73
N GLY A 123 -8.92 8.96 2.14
CA GLY A 123 -8.98 10.39 2.48
C GLY A 123 -7.94 10.88 3.47
N GLU A 124 -7.62 10.05 4.47
CA GLU A 124 -6.65 10.39 5.52
C GLU A 124 -5.23 10.65 4.99
N TYR A 125 -4.90 10.14 3.80
CA TYR A 125 -3.62 10.37 3.12
C TYR A 125 -3.73 11.29 1.90
N GLY A 126 -4.95 11.44 1.36
CA GLY A 126 -5.20 12.16 0.11
C GLY A 126 -4.63 13.57 0.07
N ALA A 127 -4.80 14.36 1.14
CA ALA A 127 -4.44 15.78 1.13
C ALA A 127 -2.94 16.02 0.91
N ALA A 128 -2.07 15.20 1.53
CA ALA A 128 -0.62 15.34 1.39
C ALA A 128 -0.15 15.00 -0.03
N GLU A 129 -0.71 13.94 -0.61
CA GLU A 129 -0.36 13.51 -1.98
C GLU A 129 -0.86 14.48 -3.05
N MET A 130 -2.08 15.02 -2.88
CA MET A 130 -2.61 16.07 -3.74
C MET A 130 -1.76 17.34 -3.68
N GLU A 131 -1.27 17.72 -2.51
CA GLU A 131 -0.34 18.85 -2.37
C GLU A 131 0.98 18.60 -3.11
N THR A 132 1.52 17.39 -3.03
CA THR A 132 2.72 16.98 -3.79
C THR A 132 2.51 17.11 -5.29
N ALA A 133 1.37 16.66 -5.81
CA ALA A 133 1.02 16.83 -7.23
C ALA A 133 0.99 18.31 -7.65
N LEU A 134 0.29 19.16 -6.88
CA LEU A 134 0.21 20.61 -7.13
C LEU A 134 1.59 21.27 -7.07
N LYS A 135 2.44 20.87 -6.12
CA LYS A 135 3.82 21.37 -6.00
C LYS A 135 4.65 21.03 -7.24
N ASN A 136 4.45 19.83 -7.81
CA ASN A 136 5.07 19.36 -9.05
C ASN A 136 4.43 19.95 -10.33
N GLY A 137 3.43 20.83 -10.22
CA GLY A 137 2.85 21.52 -11.37
C GLY A 137 1.74 20.75 -12.08
N LEU A 138 1.19 19.71 -11.45
CA LEU A 138 0.09 18.92 -11.99
C LEU A 138 -1.25 19.50 -11.56
N HIS A 139 -2.23 19.54 -12.46
CA HIS A 139 -3.64 19.66 -12.09
C HIS A 139 -4.04 18.44 -11.25
N VAL A 140 -5.02 18.58 -10.37
CA VAL A 140 -5.49 17.47 -9.54
C VAL A 140 -6.94 17.16 -9.87
N PHE A 141 -7.22 15.88 -10.11
CA PHE A 141 -8.55 15.30 -10.11
C PHE A 141 -8.65 14.31 -8.95
N SER A 142 -9.45 14.61 -7.94
CA SER A 142 -9.54 13.82 -6.72
C SER A 142 -10.91 13.19 -6.58
N PHE A 143 -10.99 11.91 -6.93
CA PHE A 143 -12.10 11.04 -6.52
C PHE A 143 -12.07 10.77 -5.01
N THR A 144 -10.87 10.78 -4.40
CA THR A 144 -10.68 10.64 -2.95
C THR A 144 -11.63 11.54 -2.16
N ASP A 145 -12.41 10.91 -1.30
CA ASP A 145 -13.33 11.52 -0.35
C ASP A 145 -12.79 11.44 1.09
N ASN A 146 -13.54 11.87 2.11
CA ASN A 146 -13.14 11.91 3.52
C ASN A 146 -11.92 12.82 3.78
N VAL A 147 -11.79 13.89 2.99
CA VAL A 147 -10.77 14.93 3.16
C VAL A 147 -11.35 16.08 3.97
N ALA A 148 -10.59 16.55 4.96
CA ALA A 148 -11.00 17.67 5.81
C ALA A 148 -11.26 18.94 4.98
N ILE A 149 -12.24 19.74 5.41
CA ILE A 149 -12.62 20.95 4.66
C ILE A 149 -11.51 22.00 4.68
N GLU A 150 -10.72 22.06 5.74
CA GLU A 150 -9.55 22.94 5.85
C GLU A 150 -8.48 22.58 4.81
N ASP A 151 -8.30 21.29 4.54
CA ASP A 151 -7.38 20.80 3.51
C ASP A 151 -7.90 21.10 2.10
N GLU A 152 -9.20 20.90 1.83
CA GLU A 152 -9.81 21.29 0.56
C GLU A 152 -9.58 22.78 0.25
N VAL A 153 -9.88 23.66 1.21
CA VAL A 153 -9.69 25.11 1.06
C VAL A 153 -8.22 25.44 0.77
N ARG A 154 -7.30 24.82 1.52
CA ARG A 154 -5.86 25.01 1.37
C ARG A 154 -5.35 24.55 0.00
N LEU A 155 -5.78 23.37 -0.46
CA LEU A 155 -5.38 22.78 -1.74
C LEU A 155 -5.94 23.58 -2.93
N LYS A 156 -7.22 23.97 -2.89
CA LYS A 156 -7.83 24.80 -3.94
C LYS A 156 -7.16 26.17 -4.04
N LYS A 157 -6.83 26.78 -2.89
CA LYS A 157 -6.06 28.02 -2.86
C LYS A 157 -4.67 27.85 -3.47
N LEU A 158 -3.95 26.78 -3.11
CA LEU A 158 -2.63 26.48 -3.67
C LEU A 158 -2.68 26.29 -5.20
N ALA A 159 -3.69 25.56 -5.70
CA ALA A 159 -3.89 25.36 -7.13
C ALA A 159 -4.16 26.69 -7.85
N HIS A 160 -5.07 27.51 -7.31
CA HIS A 160 -5.38 28.83 -7.85
C HIS A 160 -4.13 29.73 -7.94
N GLU A 161 -3.34 29.80 -6.86
CA GLU A 161 -2.09 30.58 -6.82
C GLU A 161 -1.03 30.08 -7.82
N LYS A 162 -1.03 28.79 -8.13
CA LYS A 162 -0.13 28.17 -9.13
C LYS A 162 -0.67 28.21 -10.56
N GLY A 163 -1.90 28.68 -10.77
CA GLY A 163 -2.56 28.62 -12.07
C GLY A 163 -2.88 27.18 -12.50
N LEU A 164 -3.32 26.34 -11.56
CA LEU A 164 -3.75 24.95 -11.77
C LEU A 164 -5.22 24.78 -11.35
N LEU A 165 -5.80 23.63 -11.67
CA LEU A 165 -7.15 23.25 -11.23
C LEU A 165 -7.04 22.18 -10.14
N MET A 166 -7.83 22.35 -9.07
CA MET A 166 -8.05 21.36 -8.02
C MET A 166 -9.51 20.88 -8.11
N MET A 167 -9.72 19.81 -8.87
CA MET A 167 -11.02 19.18 -9.13
C MET A 167 -11.30 18.16 -8.02
N GLY A 168 -12.04 18.54 -6.99
CA GLY A 168 -12.27 17.71 -5.79
C GLY A 168 -11.75 18.37 -4.52
N PRO A 169 -11.70 17.67 -3.37
CA PRO A 169 -12.01 16.26 -3.15
C PRO A 169 -13.48 15.90 -3.42
N ASP A 170 -13.81 14.61 -3.41
CA ASP A 170 -15.15 14.11 -3.77
C ASP A 170 -15.59 14.55 -5.19
N CYS A 171 -14.69 14.42 -6.16
CA CYS A 171 -14.96 14.66 -7.56
C CYS A 171 -15.17 13.33 -8.29
N GLY A 172 -16.43 12.89 -8.37
CA GLY A 172 -16.82 11.61 -8.98
C GLY A 172 -16.62 11.52 -10.49
N THR A 173 -16.87 12.60 -11.21
CA THR A 173 -17.11 12.59 -12.67
C THR A 173 -16.36 13.71 -13.36
N GLY A 174 -15.74 13.41 -14.51
CA GLY A 174 -15.09 14.41 -15.35
C GLY A 174 -14.90 13.97 -16.79
N ILE A 175 -14.96 14.93 -17.70
CA ILE A 175 -14.59 14.76 -19.11
C ILE A 175 -13.55 15.83 -19.42
N ILE A 176 -12.35 15.43 -19.85
CA ILE A 176 -11.28 16.38 -20.21
C ILE A 176 -10.87 16.07 -21.64
N SER A 177 -11.06 17.03 -22.56
CA SER A 177 -10.79 16.86 -23.99
C SER A 177 -11.52 15.66 -24.58
N SER A 178 -12.79 15.51 -24.22
CA SER A 178 -13.69 14.39 -24.56
C SER A 178 -13.23 13.01 -24.05
N ILE A 179 -12.32 12.96 -23.07
CA ILE A 179 -11.89 11.73 -22.40
C ILE A 179 -12.62 11.57 -21.06
N PRO A 180 -13.33 10.45 -20.82
CA PRO A 180 -13.93 10.14 -19.53
C PRO A 180 -12.88 9.90 -18.44
N VAL A 181 -13.06 10.52 -17.28
CA VAL A 181 -12.18 10.41 -16.10
C VAL A 181 -13.00 9.97 -14.88
N ALA A 182 -12.50 8.99 -14.13
CA ALA A 182 -13.18 8.38 -12.98
C ALA A 182 -14.56 7.79 -13.35
N PHE A 183 -15.63 8.11 -12.59
CA PHE A 183 -16.98 7.60 -12.81
C PHE A 183 -17.72 8.45 -13.84
N THR A 184 -17.57 8.09 -15.12
CA THR A 184 -18.04 8.95 -16.22
C THR A 184 -18.55 8.14 -17.42
N ASN A 185 -19.52 8.73 -18.12
CA ASN A 185 -20.09 8.20 -19.35
C ASN A 185 -19.27 8.55 -20.60
N VAL A 186 -19.38 7.73 -21.62
CA VAL A 186 -18.82 8.00 -22.95
C VAL A 186 -19.80 8.88 -23.72
N VAL A 187 -19.44 10.12 -23.99
CA VAL A 187 -20.24 11.08 -24.76
C VAL A 187 -19.52 11.51 -26.04
N SER A 188 -20.27 11.96 -27.05
CA SER A 188 -19.69 12.50 -28.27
C SER A 188 -18.89 13.78 -27.98
N PRO A 189 -17.77 14.02 -28.68
CA PRO A 189 -17.15 15.34 -28.73
C PRO A 189 -18.14 16.36 -29.32
N GLY A 190 -18.17 17.57 -28.77
CA GLY A 190 -19.01 18.67 -29.24
C GLY A 190 -18.49 20.02 -28.77
N ASN A 191 -19.34 21.03 -28.75
CA ASN A 191 -18.99 22.44 -28.45
C ASN A 191 -19.56 22.93 -27.11
N ILE A 192 -20.11 22.03 -26.28
CA ILE A 192 -20.62 22.39 -24.95
C ILE A 192 -19.55 22.07 -23.89
N GLY A 193 -19.28 23.04 -23.01
CA GLY A 193 -18.46 22.87 -21.82
C GLY A 193 -19.34 22.83 -20.57
N VAL A 194 -19.09 21.89 -19.66
CA VAL A 194 -19.86 21.72 -18.42
C VAL A 194 -18.94 21.95 -17.22
N VAL A 195 -19.43 22.65 -16.21
CA VAL A 195 -18.77 22.79 -14.90
C VAL A 195 -19.78 22.39 -13.84
N GLY A 196 -19.39 21.55 -12.89
CA GLY A 196 -20.33 21.16 -11.84
C GLY A 196 -19.72 20.71 -10.52
N ALA A 197 -20.41 21.04 -9.44
CA ALA A 197 -20.17 20.48 -8.10
C ALA A 197 -21.14 19.31 -7.85
N SER A 198 -21.22 18.40 -8.82
CA SER A 198 -22.24 17.36 -8.86
C SER A 198 -21.85 16.27 -9.88
N GLY A 199 -21.48 15.08 -9.41
CA GLY A 199 -21.14 13.94 -10.29
C GLY A 199 -22.31 13.52 -11.17
N THR A 200 -23.36 12.93 -10.59
CA THR A 200 -24.50 12.40 -11.37
C THR A 200 -25.32 13.47 -12.10
N GLY A 201 -25.29 14.72 -11.65
CA GLY A 201 -25.86 15.84 -12.44
C GLY A 201 -25.07 16.15 -13.71
N ILE A 202 -23.74 16.08 -13.66
CA ILE A 202 -22.90 16.17 -14.87
C ILE A 202 -23.24 14.99 -15.80
N GLN A 203 -23.33 13.77 -15.27
CA GLN A 203 -23.67 12.58 -16.07
C GLN A 203 -25.05 12.72 -16.74
N GLU A 204 -26.07 13.14 -16.01
CA GLU A 204 -27.42 13.30 -16.58
C GLU A 204 -27.45 14.34 -17.70
N VAL A 205 -26.88 15.53 -17.47
CA VAL A 205 -26.87 16.59 -18.49
C VAL A 205 -26.05 16.17 -19.70
N THR A 206 -24.85 15.64 -19.51
CA THR A 206 -23.95 15.25 -20.61
C THR A 206 -24.51 14.09 -21.43
N THR A 207 -25.16 13.11 -20.80
CA THR A 207 -25.76 11.98 -21.52
C THR A 207 -27.04 12.38 -22.25
N ILE A 208 -27.85 13.29 -21.71
CA ILE A 208 -29.00 13.86 -22.45
C ILE A 208 -28.51 14.65 -23.67
N ILE A 209 -27.46 15.47 -23.52
CA ILE A 209 -26.84 16.19 -24.65
C ILE A 209 -26.42 15.21 -25.76
N ASP A 210 -25.77 14.09 -25.41
CA ASP A 210 -25.39 13.06 -26.39
C ASP A 210 -26.60 12.45 -27.09
N ARG A 211 -27.64 12.07 -26.33
CA ARG A 211 -28.87 11.50 -26.87
C ARG A 211 -29.65 12.48 -27.75
N LEU A 212 -29.50 13.79 -27.54
CA LEU A 212 -30.07 14.84 -28.39
C LEU A 212 -29.24 15.11 -29.65
N GLY A 213 -28.12 14.41 -29.85
CA GLY A 213 -27.30 14.48 -31.06
C GLY A 213 -26.22 15.56 -31.05
N ASN A 214 -25.89 16.13 -29.88
CA ASN A 214 -24.75 17.03 -29.71
C ASN A 214 -23.71 16.37 -28.77
N GLY A 215 -22.70 17.11 -28.31
CA GLY A 215 -21.58 16.55 -27.55
C GLY A 215 -20.94 17.54 -26.59
N VAL A 216 -20.04 17.01 -25.75
CA VAL A 216 -19.37 17.75 -24.70
C VAL A 216 -17.85 17.63 -24.88
N VAL A 217 -17.17 18.77 -24.88
CA VAL A 217 -15.70 18.80 -24.97
C VAL A 217 -15.06 18.65 -23.59
N HIS A 218 -15.60 19.35 -22.60
CA HIS A 218 -15.12 19.33 -21.23
C HIS A 218 -16.31 19.25 -20.27
N ALA A 219 -16.21 18.41 -19.25
CA ALA A 219 -17.06 18.39 -18.09
C ALA A 219 -16.18 18.40 -16.84
N ILE A 220 -16.00 19.58 -16.25
CA ILE A 220 -15.08 19.80 -15.15
C ILE A 220 -15.86 19.65 -13.83
N GLY A 221 -15.68 18.49 -13.19
CA GLY A 221 -16.12 18.26 -11.82
C GLY A 221 -15.27 19.07 -10.84
N THR A 222 -15.88 19.62 -9.79
CA THR A 222 -15.21 20.56 -8.88
C THR A 222 -15.16 20.11 -7.42
N GLY A 223 -15.78 18.96 -7.12
CA GLY A 223 -15.99 18.45 -5.76
C GLY A 223 -17.34 18.90 -5.18
N GLY A 224 -18.02 18.02 -4.44
CA GLY A 224 -19.38 18.24 -3.95
C GLY A 224 -19.57 19.46 -3.03
N ARG A 225 -18.48 19.97 -2.45
CA ARG A 225 -18.47 21.08 -1.47
C ARG A 225 -17.99 22.42 -2.05
N ASP A 226 -17.62 22.49 -3.34
CA ASP A 226 -16.97 23.68 -3.91
C ASP A 226 -17.80 24.97 -3.73
N LEU A 227 -19.12 24.89 -3.95
CA LEU A 227 -20.04 26.03 -3.78
C LEU A 227 -20.50 26.29 -2.33
N SER A 228 -19.88 25.66 -1.35
CA SER A 228 -20.09 26.01 0.06
C SER A 228 -19.49 27.38 0.39
N ASP A 229 -20.02 28.03 1.42
CA ASP A 229 -19.51 29.28 1.98
C ASP A 229 -18.04 29.19 2.43
N LYS A 230 -17.63 28.03 2.96
CA LYS A 230 -16.26 27.78 3.42
C LYS A 230 -15.25 27.63 2.27
N VAL A 231 -15.65 27.04 1.14
CA VAL A 231 -14.76 26.76 0.00
C VAL A 231 -14.75 27.90 -1.02
N GLY A 232 -15.90 28.58 -1.20
CA GLY A 232 -15.99 29.82 -1.96
C GLY A 232 -15.95 29.67 -3.48
N ALA A 233 -16.35 28.51 -4.02
CA ALA A 233 -16.46 28.20 -5.45
C ALA A 233 -15.17 28.45 -6.25
N THR A 234 -14.01 28.17 -5.65
CA THR A 234 -12.70 28.49 -6.25
C THR A 234 -12.54 27.77 -7.59
N THR A 235 -12.75 26.45 -7.61
CA THR A 235 -12.57 25.64 -8.82
C THR A 235 -13.65 25.92 -9.86
N VAL A 236 -14.91 26.13 -9.45
CA VAL A 236 -15.98 26.54 -10.37
C VAL A 236 -15.65 27.86 -11.08
N LYS A 237 -15.18 28.88 -10.34
CA LYS A 237 -14.81 30.16 -10.94
C LYS A 237 -13.65 30.01 -11.93
N ASP A 238 -12.61 29.27 -11.56
CA ASP A 238 -11.46 29.03 -12.43
C ASP A 238 -11.84 28.24 -13.69
N ALA A 239 -12.72 27.23 -13.56
CA ALA A 239 -13.22 26.44 -14.68
C ALA A 239 -14.10 27.26 -15.64
N ILE A 240 -14.97 28.15 -15.12
CA ILE A 240 -15.76 29.07 -15.96
C ILE A 240 -14.85 29.97 -16.78
N VAL A 241 -13.83 30.57 -16.15
CA VAL A 241 -12.85 31.43 -16.83
C VAL A 241 -12.07 30.63 -17.88
N ALA A 242 -11.72 29.38 -17.60
CA ALA A 242 -11.03 28.51 -18.54
C ALA A 242 -11.90 28.22 -19.78
N LEU A 243 -13.17 27.83 -19.60
CA LEU A 243 -14.08 27.55 -20.70
C LEU A 243 -14.46 28.80 -21.50
N GLU A 244 -14.53 29.98 -20.87
CA GLU A 244 -14.68 31.25 -21.58
C GLU A 244 -13.56 31.47 -22.60
N ASN A 245 -12.32 31.08 -22.26
CA ASN A 245 -11.15 31.27 -23.12
C ASN A 245 -10.86 30.08 -24.06
N HIS A 246 -11.61 28.98 -23.94
CA HIS A 246 -11.45 27.79 -24.78
C HIS A 246 -12.24 27.92 -26.08
N GLU A 247 -11.56 28.17 -27.21
CA GLU A 247 -12.20 28.45 -28.51
C GLU A 247 -13.24 27.39 -28.95
N PRO A 248 -13.02 26.07 -28.80
CA PRO A 248 -14.03 25.06 -29.18
C PRO A 248 -15.29 25.00 -28.30
N THR A 249 -15.35 25.74 -27.19
CA THR A 249 -16.54 25.80 -26.34
C THR A 249 -17.41 26.98 -26.75
N ASP A 250 -18.62 26.73 -27.22
CA ASP A 250 -19.59 27.75 -27.62
C ASP A 250 -20.59 28.05 -26.49
N VAL A 251 -20.95 27.05 -25.68
CA VAL A 251 -21.93 27.15 -24.59
C VAL A 251 -21.34 26.59 -23.30
N ILE A 252 -21.59 27.26 -22.17
CA ILE A 252 -21.15 26.80 -20.85
C ILE A 252 -22.36 26.39 -20.01
N CYS A 253 -22.35 25.17 -19.48
CA CYS A 253 -23.32 24.69 -18.50
C CYS A 253 -22.74 24.73 -17.09
N VAL A 254 -23.49 25.24 -16.11
CA VAL A 254 -23.12 25.23 -14.69
C VAL A 254 -24.15 24.44 -13.89
N ILE A 255 -23.70 23.40 -13.19
CA ILE A 255 -24.57 22.47 -12.47
C ILE A 255 -24.18 22.47 -10.99
N SER A 256 -25.12 22.78 -10.11
CA SER A 256 -24.87 22.76 -8.67
C SER A 256 -26.09 22.32 -7.87
N LYS A 257 -25.82 21.60 -6.78
CA LYS A 257 -26.72 21.53 -5.61
C LYS A 257 -26.97 22.94 -5.05
N PRO A 258 -27.99 23.19 -4.21
CA PRO A 258 -28.29 24.54 -3.74
C PRO A 258 -27.05 25.23 -3.10
N PRO A 259 -26.50 26.29 -3.74
CA PRO A 259 -25.32 26.98 -3.23
C PRO A 259 -25.64 27.88 -2.03
N ALA A 260 -24.62 28.29 -1.28
CA ALA A 260 -24.77 29.40 -0.33
C ALA A 260 -25.11 30.69 -1.12
N LYS A 261 -26.07 31.49 -0.63
CA LYS A 261 -26.58 32.65 -1.36
C LYS A 261 -25.48 33.61 -1.83
N GLU A 262 -24.50 33.89 -0.97
CA GLU A 262 -23.39 34.80 -1.28
C GLU A 262 -22.50 34.24 -2.40
N VAL A 263 -22.15 32.96 -2.31
CA VAL A 263 -21.35 32.25 -3.34
C VAL A 263 -22.10 32.16 -4.66
N ARG A 264 -23.42 31.91 -4.61
CA ARG A 264 -24.30 31.92 -5.78
C ARG A 264 -24.29 33.26 -6.49
N ASP A 265 -24.45 34.34 -5.73
CA ASP A 265 -24.51 35.69 -6.27
C ASP A 265 -23.16 36.08 -6.92
N GLU A 266 -22.02 35.66 -6.34
CA GLU A 266 -20.68 35.80 -6.96
C GLU A 266 -20.55 35.01 -8.27
N VAL A 267 -20.96 33.73 -8.28
CA VAL A 267 -20.87 32.88 -9.48
C VAL A 267 -21.75 33.46 -10.59
N VAL A 268 -22.99 33.85 -10.31
CA VAL A 268 -23.87 34.45 -11.32
C VAL A 268 -23.32 35.80 -11.81
N GLN A 269 -22.73 36.61 -10.95
CA GLN A 269 -22.03 37.82 -11.38
C GLN A 269 -20.88 37.51 -12.36
N LEU A 270 -20.10 36.45 -12.15
CA LEU A 270 -19.08 36.00 -13.09
C LEU A 270 -19.69 35.51 -14.41
N LEU A 271 -20.75 34.69 -14.36
CA LEU A 271 -21.46 34.20 -15.55
C LEU A 271 -22.04 35.34 -16.40
N GLN A 272 -22.51 36.41 -15.76
CA GLN A 272 -22.97 37.62 -16.47
C GLN A 272 -21.82 38.45 -17.05
N SER A 273 -20.56 38.16 -16.70
CA SER A 273 -19.38 38.92 -17.13
C SER A 273 -18.65 38.30 -18.33
N ILE A 274 -18.80 36.99 -18.57
CA ILE A 274 -18.16 36.25 -19.68
C ILE A 274 -18.88 36.43 -21.02
N SER A 275 -18.25 36.24 -22.17
CA SER A 275 -18.90 36.53 -23.46
C SER A 275 -19.84 35.41 -23.96
N LYS A 276 -19.57 34.16 -23.58
CA LYS A 276 -20.34 33.00 -24.05
C LYS A 276 -21.71 32.87 -23.38
N PRO A 277 -22.72 32.32 -24.08
CA PRO A 277 -24.00 31.98 -23.47
C PRO A 277 -23.83 30.89 -22.41
N VAL A 278 -24.62 30.99 -21.34
CA VAL A 278 -24.54 30.09 -20.19
C VAL A 278 -25.90 29.49 -19.89
N VAL A 279 -25.94 28.19 -19.59
CA VAL A 279 -27.09 27.54 -18.96
C VAL A 279 -26.71 27.18 -17.53
N ALA A 280 -27.47 27.64 -16.54
CA ALA A 280 -27.16 27.40 -15.13
C ALA A 280 -28.35 26.75 -14.42
N ILE A 281 -28.07 25.68 -13.68
CA ILE A 281 -29.00 25.04 -12.77
C ILE A 281 -28.46 25.04 -11.35
N PHE A 282 -29.21 25.69 -10.47
CA PHE A 282 -29.03 25.65 -9.02
C PHE A 282 -30.22 24.89 -8.45
N LEU A 283 -30.04 23.60 -8.15
CA LEU A 283 -31.14 22.76 -7.67
C LEU A 283 -31.80 23.39 -6.44
N GLY A 284 -33.13 23.40 -6.43
CA GLY A 284 -33.95 24.06 -5.41
C GLY A 284 -34.36 25.49 -5.75
N GLU A 285 -33.80 26.12 -6.79
CA GLU A 285 -34.31 27.39 -7.33
C GLU A 285 -35.37 27.12 -8.43
N LYS A 286 -36.51 27.80 -8.35
CA LYS A 286 -37.54 27.81 -9.42
C LYS A 286 -37.48 29.14 -10.19
N PRO A 287 -36.66 29.26 -11.24
CA PRO A 287 -36.52 30.51 -11.99
C PRO A 287 -37.79 30.83 -12.78
N THR A 288 -38.20 32.09 -12.78
CA THR A 288 -39.38 32.59 -13.53
C THR A 288 -39.02 33.27 -14.86
N ALA A 289 -37.73 33.53 -15.09
CA ALA A 289 -37.20 34.15 -16.30
C ALA A 289 -35.72 33.77 -16.49
N HIS A 290 -35.22 33.95 -17.70
CA HIS A 290 -33.78 33.93 -17.99
C HIS A 290 -33.23 35.36 -17.92
N GLU A 291 -31.96 35.54 -17.55
CA GLU A 291 -31.38 36.86 -17.32
C GLU A 291 -30.19 37.13 -18.25
N GLY A 292 -30.32 38.10 -19.15
CA GLY A 292 -29.26 38.46 -20.09
C GLY A 292 -28.86 37.27 -20.96
N LYS A 293 -27.64 36.76 -20.73
CA LYS A 293 -27.06 35.59 -21.42
C LYS A 293 -27.01 34.33 -20.55
N VAL A 294 -27.53 34.41 -19.32
CA VAL A 294 -27.59 33.29 -18.37
C VAL A 294 -29.02 32.74 -18.35
N TYR A 295 -29.15 31.55 -18.92
CA TYR A 295 -30.39 30.80 -19.00
C TYR A 295 -30.52 29.93 -17.75
N LEU A 296 -31.37 30.36 -16.82
CA LEU A 296 -31.63 29.63 -15.58
C LEU A 296 -32.62 28.48 -15.85
N ALA A 297 -32.16 27.25 -15.63
CA ALA A 297 -32.95 26.03 -15.75
C ALA A 297 -33.45 25.56 -14.37
N HIS A 298 -34.57 24.86 -14.37
CA HIS A 298 -35.21 24.26 -13.20
C HIS A 298 -34.87 22.76 -13.10
N THR A 299 -34.69 22.05 -14.22
CA THR A 299 -34.34 20.62 -14.26
C THR A 299 -33.07 20.36 -15.07
N LEU A 300 -32.40 19.22 -14.80
CA LEU A 300 -31.23 18.75 -15.52
C LEU A 300 -31.57 18.50 -17.00
N GLU A 301 -32.77 17.97 -17.29
CA GLU A 301 -33.26 17.84 -18.67
C GLU A 301 -33.40 19.19 -19.36
N GLU A 302 -34.01 20.18 -18.71
CA GLU A 302 -34.13 21.53 -19.26
C GLU A 302 -32.75 22.15 -19.51
N THR A 303 -31.81 21.93 -18.59
CA THR A 303 -30.41 22.38 -18.72
C THR A 303 -29.78 21.84 -20.01
N ALA A 304 -29.88 20.52 -20.23
CA ALA A 304 -29.35 19.87 -21.42
C ALA A 304 -30.02 20.38 -22.71
N ARG A 305 -31.36 20.53 -22.72
CA ARG A 305 -32.10 20.96 -23.91
C ARG A 305 -31.80 22.41 -24.29
N ILE A 306 -31.75 23.33 -23.32
CA ILE A 306 -31.36 24.72 -23.57
C ILE A 306 -29.91 24.76 -24.09
N ALA A 307 -29.01 23.96 -23.53
CA ALA A 307 -27.61 23.93 -23.96
C ALA A 307 -27.46 23.48 -25.42
N VAL A 308 -28.21 22.44 -25.82
CA VAL A 308 -28.23 21.96 -27.22
C VAL A 308 -28.81 23.01 -28.17
N ASP A 309 -29.93 23.63 -27.81
CA ASP A 309 -30.54 24.67 -28.64
C ASP A 309 -29.56 25.84 -28.83
N LEU A 310 -28.92 26.32 -27.77
CA LEU A 310 -27.90 27.39 -27.84
C LEU A 310 -26.68 26.97 -28.69
N ALA A 311 -26.19 25.74 -28.50
CA ALA A 311 -25.01 25.23 -29.20
C ALA A 311 -25.25 25.01 -30.70
N ASN A 312 -26.52 24.82 -31.09
CA ASN A 312 -26.95 24.71 -32.48
C ASN A 312 -27.40 26.06 -33.07
N GLU A 313 -27.24 27.17 -32.33
CA GLU A 313 -27.75 28.50 -32.68
C GLU A 313 -29.29 28.54 -32.92
N GLU A 314 -30.02 27.64 -32.27
CA GLU A 314 -31.48 27.59 -32.28
C GLU A 314 -32.08 28.52 -31.21
N ALA A 315 -33.33 28.94 -31.43
CA ALA A 315 -34.02 29.80 -30.48
C ALA A 315 -34.47 29.00 -29.25
N VAL A 316 -34.01 29.42 -28.07
CA VAL A 316 -34.43 28.85 -26.79
C VAL A 316 -35.95 28.96 -26.64
N LYS A 317 -36.61 27.83 -26.34
CA LYS A 317 -38.05 27.75 -26.13
C LYS A 317 -38.42 28.39 -24.80
N LYS A 318 -39.63 28.94 -24.72
CA LYS A 318 -40.17 29.47 -23.46
C LYS A 318 -40.42 28.38 -22.42
N ASN A 319 -40.63 27.15 -22.87
CA ASN A 319 -40.97 26.02 -22.01
C ASN A 319 -40.50 24.71 -22.66
N TYR A 320 -39.81 23.89 -21.87
CA TYR A 320 -39.32 22.55 -22.25
C TYR A 320 -40.10 21.43 -21.54
N PHE A 321 -41.16 21.75 -20.80
CA PHE A 321 -41.99 20.80 -20.06
C PHE A 321 -43.08 20.20 -20.98
N ASP A 322 -42.65 19.32 -21.90
CA ASP A 322 -43.55 18.71 -22.89
C ASP A 322 -44.68 17.91 -22.20
N PRO A 323 -45.93 17.93 -22.72
CA PRO A 323 -47.03 17.15 -22.14
C PRO A 323 -46.72 15.64 -22.10
N MET A 324 -47.15 14.96 -21.03
CA MET A 324 -46.94 13.51 -20.89
C MET A 324 -48.27 12.76 -20.83
N SER A 325 -48.30 11.57 -21.43
CA SER A 325 -49.45 10.67 -21.38
C SER A 325 -49.31 9.65 -20.26
N LYS A 326 -50.38 9.46 -19.48
CA LYS A 326 -50.46 8.42 -18.47
C LYS A 326 -50.55 7.03 -19.14
N PRO A 327 -49.78 6.02 -18.70
CA PRO A 327 -49.89 4.66 -19.21
C PRO A 327 -51.30 4.09 -19.01
N GLU A 328 -51.85 3.41 -20.02
CA GLU A 328 -53.19 2.83 -19.96
C GLU A 328 -53.32 1.80 -18.83
N GLY A 329 -54.34 1.95 -17.99
CA GLY A 329 -54.64 1.01 -16.90
C GLY A 329 -53.79 1.16 -15.64
N ALA A 330 -52.76 2.00 -15.63
CA ALA A 330 -51.94 2.25 -14.44
C ALA A 330 -52.44 3.50 -13.70
N SER A 331 -53.01 3.34 -12.51
CA SER A 331 -53.35 4.44 -11.60
C SER A 331 -53.05 4.01 -10.17
N LEU A 332 -52.94 4.97 -9.25
CA LEU A 332 -52.77 4.70 -7.84
C LEU A 332 -53.88 5.36 -7.02
N ASP A 333 -54.27 4.70 -5.94
CA ASP A 333 -55.12 5.30 -4.90
C ASP A 333 -54.45 6.53 -4.27
N GLU A 334 -55.26 7.50 -3.85
CA GLU A 334 -54.78 8.78 -3.28
C GLU A 334 -53.87 8.60 -2.05
N ASN A 335 -54.09 7.54 -1.26
CA ASN A 335 -53.35 7.23 -0.05
C ASN A 335 -51.95 6.61 -0.30
N LYS A 336 -51.62 6.29 -1.55
CA LYS A 336 -50.31 5.73 -1.92
C LYS A 336 -49.25 6.81 -2.06
N VAL A 337 -48.02 6.50 -1.67
CA VAL A 337 -46.88 7.42 -1.70
C VAL A 337 -45.78 6.98 -2.67
N VAL A 338 -44.91 7.92 -3.01
CA VAL A 338 -43.73 7.71 -3.86
C VAL A 338 -42.50 7.61 -2.98
N LYS A 339 -41.66 6.60 -3.23
CA LYS A 339 -40.39 6.37 -2.55
C LYS A 339 -39.25 6.44 -3.58
N GLY A 340 -38.29 7.35 -3.42
CA GLY A 340 -37.12 7.49 -4.29
C GLY A 340 -35.89 6.84 -3.68
N LEU A 341 -35.29 5.89 -4.40
CA LEU A 341 -34.11 5.11 -4.01
C LEU A 341 -32.98 5.37 -5.01
N TYR A 342 -32.27 6.48 -4.82
CA TYR A 342 -31.28 6.96 -5.78
C TYR A 342 -29.86 6.57 -5.38
N SER A 343 -29.05 6.17 -6.35
CA SER A 343 -27.60 6.02 -6.20
C SER A 343 -26.84 7.33 -6.40
N GLY A 344 -27.44 8.31 -7.09
CA GLY A 344 -26.88 9.63 -7.32
C GLY A 344 -27.55 10.75 -6.52
N GLY A 345 -26.81 11.40 -5.62
CA GLY A 345 -27.36 12.47 -4.78
C GLY A 345 -27.96 13.66 -5.51
N THR A 346 -27.43 14.06 -6.67
CA THR A 346 -28.02 15.16 -7.46
C THR A 346 -29.35 14.77 -8.10
N LEU A 347 -29.47 13.52 -8.55
CA LEU A 347 -30.72 12.97 -9.10
C LEU A 347 -31.78 12.86 -7.99
N ALA A 348 -31.34 12.43 -6.80
CA ALA A 348 -32.16 12.42 -5.60
C ALA A 348 -32.66 13.84 -5.24
N ALA A 349 -31.77 14.83 -5.26
CA ALA A 349 -32.09 16.23 -5.00
C ALA A 349 -33.12 16.81 -5.98
N GLU A 350 -32.96 16.56 -7.29
CA GLU A 350 -33.95 16.96 -8.29
C GLU A 350 -35.32 16.28 -8.05
N ALA A 351 -35.32 14.97 -7.77
CA ALA A 351 -36.55 14.23 -7.50
C ALA A 351 -37.27 14.73 -6.23
N GLY A 352 -36.53 14.92 -5.14
CA GLY A 352 -37.05 15.46 -3.89
C GLY A 352 -37.64 16.86 -4.04
N MET A 353 -36.96 17.73 -4.81
CA MET A 353 -37.43 19.08 -5.12
C MET A 353 -38.76 19.04 -5.87
N MET A 354 -38.83 18.30 -6.99
CA MET A 354 -40.01 18.22 -7.83
C MET A 354 -41.21 17.59 -7.11
N ILE A 355 -40.98 16.54 -6.32
CA ILE A 355 -42.04 15.90 -5.51
C ILE A 355 -42.54 16.86 -4.43
N SER A 356 -41.63 17.54 -3.73
CA SER A 356 -41.99 18.51 -2.69
C SER A 356 -42.81 19.67 -3.25
N GLU A 357 -42.44 20.18 -4.42
CA GLU A 357 -43.15 21.26 -5.09
C GLU A 357 -44.55 20.84 -5.52
N ALA A 358 -44.67 19.71 -6.22
CA ALA A 358 -45.94 19.20 -6.73
C ALA A 358 -46.97 18.95 -5.62
N LEU A 359 -46.50 18.58 -4.42
CA LEU A 359 -47.32 18.23 -3.27
C LEU A 359 -47.39 19.34 -2.21
N ASN A 360 -46.74 20.48 -2.42
CA ASN A 360 -46.58 21.56 -1.42
C ASN A 360 -46.08 21.05 -0.04
N LEU A 361 -45.03 20.22 -0.06
CA LEU A 361 -44.37 19.71 1.16
C LEU A 361 -43.34 20.72 1.70
N GLU A 362 -42.72 20.41 2.85
CA GLU A 362 -41.81 21.30 3.60
C GLU A 362 -40.45 21.60 2.91
N GLY A 363 -40.30 21.25 1.63
CA GLY A 363 -39.07 21.42 0.87
C GLY A 363 -38.08 20.28 1.08
N LEU A 364 -36.84 20.47 0.59
CA LEU A 364 -35.72 19.57 0.85
C LEU A 364 -35.37 19.62 2.34
N ILE A 365 -35.25 18.45 2.98
CA ILE A 365 -34.89 18.32 4.40
C ILE A 365 -33.42 17.92 4.47
N LYS A 366 -32.63 18.53 5.37
CA LYS A 366 -31.27 18.08 5.70
C LYS A 366 -31.32 17.08 6.87
N GLN A 367 -31.87 15.89 6.62
CA GLN A 367 -31.73 14.76 7.53
C GLN A 367 -30.77 13.75 6.89
N GLU A 368 -29.78 13.26 7.63
CA GLU A 368 -28.77 12.32 7.10
C GLU A 368 -29.40 11.19 6.27
N GLY A 369 -28.89 10.98 5.05
CA GLY A 369 -29.38 10.02 4.06
C GLY A 369 -30.70 10.34 3.34
N TYR A 370 -31.50 11.30 3.83
CA TYR A 370 -32.80 11.65 3.25
C TYR A 370 -32.77 13.05 2.61
N ILE A 371 -33.14 13.12 1.35
CA ILE A 371 -33.36 14.37 0.61
C ILE A 371 -34.77 14.92 0.86
N LEU A 372 -35.77 14.03 0.93
CA LEU A 372 -37.15 14.34 1.27
C LEU A 372 -37.65 13.28 2.25
N LYS A 373 -38.34 13.70 3.30
CA LYS A 373 -39.01 12.80 4.25
C LYS A 373 -40.23 13.49 4.86
N SER A 374 -41.35 13.46 4.14
CA SER A 374 -42.54 14.19 4.55
C SER A 374 -43.81 13.42 4.18
N HIS A 375 -44.74 13.26 5.12
CA HIS A 375 -46.05 12.62 4.90
C HIS A 375 -45.98 11.25 4.19
N GLY A 376 -44.89 10.50 4.40
CA GLY A 376 -44.63 9.21 3.77
C GLY A 376 -43.97 9.27 2.39
N TYR A 377 -43.75 10.45 1.80
CA TYR A 377 -42.90 10.60 0.63
C TYR A 377 -41.45 10.68 1.08
N ASP A 378 -40.67 9.69 0.68
CA ASP A 378 -39.26 9.60 1.03
C ASP A 378 -38.44 9.62 -0.26
N VAL A 379 -37.38 10.43 -0.32
CA VAL A 379 -36.36 10.37 -1.36
C VAL A 379 -35.02 10.27 -0.67
N ILE A 380 -34.27 9.23 -1.01
CA ILE A 380 -33.06 8.80 -0.33
C ILE A 380 -31.89 8.91 -1.30
N ASP A 381 -30.80 9.50 -0.81
CA ASP A 381 -29.50 9.40 -1.46
C ASP A 381 -28.75 8.22 -0.83
N LEU A 382 -28.75 7.08 -1.52
CA LEU A 382 -28.08 5.88 -1.04
C LEU A 382 -26.55 6.00 -1.11
N GLY A 383 -26.03 7.01 -1.83
CA GLY A 383 -24.60 7.32 -1.89
C GLY A 383 -24.07 8.07 -0.67
N ASP A 384 -24.94 8.57 0.19
CA ASP A 384 -24.59 9.28 1.42
C ASP A 384 -23.81 8.39 2.40
N ASP A 385 -22.88 8.99 3.15
CA ASP A 385 -21.94 8.32 4.06
C ASP A 385 -22.62 7.32 5.01
N ILE A 386 -23.86 7.58 5.43
CA ILE A 386 -24.56 6.66 6.35
C ILE A 386 -24.83 5.28 5.75
N TYR A 387 -24.88 5.19 4.42
CA TYR A 387 -25.15 3.96 3.68
C TYR A 387 -23.88 3.34 3.08
N THR A 388 -22.81 4.12 2.95
CA THR A 388 -21.54 3.71 2.33
C THR A 388 -20.42 3.49 3.36
N GLN A 389 -20.63 3.81 4.64
CA GLN A 389 -19.64 3.54 5.68
C GLN A 389 -19.32 2.03 5.77
N GLY A 390 -18.10 1.66 5.34
CA GLY A 390 -17.65 0.26 5.30
C GLY A 390 -18.25 -0.59 4.17
N LYS A 391 -18.92 0.03 3.19
CA LYS A 391 -19.52 -0.63 2.01
C LYS A 391 -19.17 0.12 0.72
N PRO A 392 -19.09 -0.55 -0.45
CA PRO A 392 -18.89 0.17 -1.71
C PRO A 392 -20.07 1.10 -2.01
N HIS A 393 -19.81 2.15 -2.80
CA HIS A 393 -20.86 3.07 -3.24
C HIS A 393 -21.95 2.34 -4.06
N PRO A 394 -23.24 2.69 -3.95
CA PRO A 394 -24.34 1.96 -4.61
C PRO A 394 -24.35 1.98 -6.15
N MET A 395 -23.52 2.83 -6.76
CA MET A 395 -23.28 2.80 -8.21
C MET A 395 -22.39 1.63 -8.63
N ILE A 396 -21.59 1.10 -7.70
CA ILE A 396 -20.66 -0.02 -7.89
C ILE A 396 -21.28 -1.30 -7.37
N ASP A 397 -21.96 -1.24 -6.22
CA ASP A 397 -22.50 -2.41 -5.54
C ASP A 397 -24.02 -2.31 -5.36
N PRO A 398 -24.79 -3.35 -5.70
CA PRO A 398 -26.25 -3.30 -5.66
C PRO A 398 -26.85 -3.60 -4.28
N GLU A 399 -26.09 -4.10 -3.30
CA GLU A 399 -26.60 -4.72 -2.06
C GLU A 399 -27.52 -3.78 -1.27
N VAL A 400 -27.04 -2.55 -1.01
CA VAL A 400 -27.82 -1.54 -0.27
C VAL A 400 -29.11 -1.19 -1.01
N ARG A 401 -29.07 -1.14 -2.34
CA ARG A 401 -30.23 -0.82 -3.19
C ARG A 401 -31.26 -1.94 -3.13
N ILE A 402 -30.83 -3.19 -3.25
CA ILE A 402 -31.67 -4.38 -3.15
C ILE A 402 -32.38 -4.43 -1.80
N ASN A 403 -31.64 -4.24 -0.70
CA ASN A 403 -32.20 -4.23 0.64
C ASN A 403 -33.28 -3.14 0.81
N LYS A 404 -33.02 -1.93 0.29
CA LYS A 404 -33.98 -0.82 0.35
C LYS A 404 -35.20 -1.03 -0.54
N ILE A 405 -35.05 -1.70 -1.69
CA ILE A 405 -36.18 -2.11 -2.53
C ILE A 405 -37.09 -3.05 -1.73
N HIS A 406 -36.56 -4.09 -1.09
CA HIS A 406 -37.38 -5.00 -0.27
C HIS A 406 -38.06 -4.27 0.91
N GLU A 407 -37.32 -3.41 1.63
CA GLU A 407 -37.85 -2.64 2.76
C GLU A 407 -39.05 -1.76 2.34
N TYR A 408 -38.88 -0.95 1.29
CA TYR A 408 -39.89 0.01 0.88
C TYR A 408 -41.03 -0.61 0.08
N ALA A 409 -40.79 -1.72 -0.63
CA ALA A 409 -41.83 -2.42 -1.36
C ALA A 409 -42.83 -3.13 -0.43
N GLN A 410 -42.40 -3.52 0.78
CA GLN A 410 -43.27 -4.15 1.78
C GLN A 410 -44.15 -3.16 2.55
N ASP A 411 -43.83 -1.86 2.50
CA ASP A 411 -44.70 -0.82 3.08
C ASP A 411 -46.01 -0.71 2.28
N ALA A 412 -47.13 -0.96 2.96
CA ALA A 412 -48.47 -0.92 2.37
C ALA A 412 -48.85 0.47 1.82
N ALA A 413 -48.21 1.55 2.29
CA ALA A 413 -48.40 2.89 1.77
C ALA A 413 -47.66 3.13 0.44
N THR A 414 -46.59 2.38 0.16
CA THR A 414 -45.80 2.54 -1.08
C THR A 414 -46.62 2.10 -2.29
N GLY A 415 -46.81 3.02 -3.24
CA GLY A 415 -47.37 2.73 -4.55
C GLY A 415 -46.36 2.85 -5.69
N ILE A 416 -45.29 3.62 -5.50
CA ILE A 416 -44.22 3.79 -6.49
C ILE A 416 -42.86 3.73 -5.81
N ILE A 417 -41.95 2.97 -6.41
CA ILE A 417 -40.52 3.07 -6.17
C ILE A 417 -39.85 3.70 -7.40
N LEU A 418 -39.29 4.90 -7.21
CA LEU A 418 -38.44 5.63 -8.15
C LEU A 418 -36.98 5.25 -7.93
N PHE A 419 -36.22 5.01 -8.99
CA PHE A 419 -34.79 4.73 -8.89
C PHE A 419 -34.03 5.10 -10.18
N ASP A 420 -32.71 5.21 -10.08
CA ASP A 420 -31.79 5.52 -11.17
C ASP A 420 -30.91 4.32 -11.55
N VAL A 421 -30.55 4.18 -12.82
CA VAL A 421 -29.50 3.26 -13.27
C VAL A 421 -28.44 4.07 -13.99
N VAL A 422 -27.35 4.38 -13.30
CA VAL A 422 -26.24 5.17 -13.84
C VAL A 422 -25.22 4.24 -14.50
N LEU A 423 -24.90 4.50 -15.76
CA LEU A 423 -23.97 3.72 -16.59
C LEU A 423 -22.60 4.43 -16.67
N GLY A 424 -21.68 3.86 -17.45
CA GLY A 424 -20.35 4.42 -17.72
C GLY A 424 -19.23 3.68 -17.00
N TYR A 425 -18.00 4.19 -17.15
CA TYR A 425 -16.83 3.64 -16.46
C TYR A 425 -16.98 3.83 -14.94
N GLY A 426 -16.41 2.90 -14.18
CA GLY A 426 -16.50 2.85 -12.72
C GLY A 426 -17.83 2.31 -12.18
N ALA A 427 -18.95 2.46 -12.89
CA ALA A 427 -20.23 1.90 -12.47
C ALA A 427 -20.25 0.36 -12.59
N HIS A 428 -21.19 -0.28 -11.88
CA HIS A 428 -21.40 -1.73 -11.95
C HIS A 428 -21.58 -2.20 -13.41
N PRO A 429 -21.01 -3.36 -13.81
CA PRO A 429 -21.03 -3.82 -15.20
C PRO A 429 -22.44 -4.15 -15.72
N ASP A 430 -23.38 -4.49 -14.84
CA ASP A 430 -24.79 -4.72 -15.20
C ASP A 430 -25.77 -4.49 -14.03
N MET A 431 -25.92 -3.23 -13.61
CA MET A 431 -26.77 -2.87 -12.46
C MET A 431 -28.24 -3.24 -12.68
N ALA A 432 -28.74 -3.16 -13.91
CA ALA A 432 -30.11 -3.54 -14.22
C ALA A 432 -30.35 -5.02 -13.88
N SER A 433 -29.53 -5.93 -14.39
CA SER A 433 -29.68 -7.37 -14.09
C SER A 433 -29.54 -7.68 -12.60
N ALA A 434 -28.74 -6.92 -11.85
CA ALA A 434 -28.58 -7.10 -10.41
C ALA A 434 -29.84 -6.68 -9.61
N LEU A 435 -30.52 -5.60 -10.00
CA LEU A 435 -31.72 -5.11 -9.29
C LEU A 435 -33.00 -5.86 -9.68
N LEU A 436 -33.07 -6.38 -10.91
CA LEU A 436 -34.28 -6.97 -11.47
C LEU A 436 -34.88 -8.14 -10.65
N PRO A 437 -34.09 -9.09 -10.10
CA PRO A 437 -34.65 -10.16 -9.27
C PRO A 437 -35.46 -9.65 -8.07
N ALA A 438 -34.93 -8.65 -7.34
CA ALA A 438 -35.60 -8.04 -6.20
C ALA A 438 -36.87 -7.29 -6.63
N ILE A 439 -36.80 -6.56 -7.75
CA ILE A 439 -37.95 -5.84 -8.32
C ILE A 439 -39.08 -6.81 -8.69
N GLN A 440 -38.75 -7.87 -9.42
CA GLN A 440 -39.72 -8.86 -9.89
C GLN A 440 -40.34 -9.64 -8.73
N GLU A 441 -39.54 -9.99 -7.72
CA GLU A 441 -40.02 -10.63 -6.50
C GLU A 441 -41.06 -9.76 -5.79
N GLU A 442 -40.76 -8.48 -5.58
CA GLU A 442 -41.65 -7.56 -4.88
C GLU A 442 -42.89 -7.17 -5.70
N GLN A 443 -42.77 -7.07 -7.03
CA GLN A 443 -43.93 -6.95 -7.92
C GLN A 443 -44.86 -8.17 -7.82
N ALA A 444 -44.30 -9.39 -7.79
CA ALA A 444 -45.09 -10.62 -7.65
C ALA A 444 -45.79 -10.72 -6.28
N LYS A 445 -45.11 -10.32 -5.20
CA LYS A 445 -45.70 -10.24 -3.85
C LYS A 445 -46.85 -9.23 -3.80
N ALA A 446 -46.64 -8.01 -4.30
CA ALA A 446 -47.68 -6.99 -4.35
C ALA A 446 -48.89 -7.43 -5.19
N ALA A 447 -48.66 -8.09 -6.33
CA ALA A 447 -49.73 -8.65 -7.16
C ALA A 447 -50.53 -9.74 -6.43
N ALA A 448 -49.85 -10.64 -5.69
CA ALA A 448 -50.51 -11.67 -4.88
C ALA A 448 -51.36 -11.08 -3.74
N GLU A 449 -50.98 -9.91 -3.23
CA GLU A 449 -51.70 -9.14 -2.22
C GLU A 449 -52.83 -8.26 -2.80
N ASN A 450 -52.99 -8.21 -4.12
CA ASN A 450 -53.83 -7.23 -4.84
C ASN A 450 -53.47 -5.77 -4.49
N ARG A 451 -52.18 -5.50 -4.28
CA ARG A 451 -51.64 -4.17 -4.01
C ARG A 451 -50.98 -3.62 -5.27
N GLU A 452 -51.31 -2.38 -5.60
CA GLU A 452 -50.65 -1.65 -6.69
C GLU A 452 -49.27 -1.18 -6.23
N LEU A 453 -48.22 -1.67 -6.91
CA LEU A 453 -46.83 -1.25 -6.72
C LEU A 453 -46.17 -1.15 -8.09
N TYR A 454 -45.76 0.07 -8.45
CA TYR A 454 -45.06 0.34 -9.71
C TYR A 454 -43.61 0.71 -9.46
N PHE A 455 -42.76 0.33 -10.40
CA PHE A 455 -41.36 0.72 -10.44
C PHE A 455 -41.16 1.69 -11.59
N VAL A 456 -40.55 2.84 -11.32
CA VAL A 456 -40.27 3.88 -12.32
C VAL A 456 -38.78 4.18 -12.28
N ALA A 457 -38.11 4.14 -13.42
CA ALA A 457 -36.67 4.32 -13.52
C ALA A 457 -36.26 5.39 -14.52
N THR A 458 -35.11 6.00 -14.25
CA THR A 458 -34.32 6.73 -15.25
C THR A 458 -33.01 5.96 -15.50
N VAL A 459 -32.55 5.92 -16.76
CA VAL A 459 -31.23 5.37 -17.11
C VAL A 459 -30.32 6.52 -17.53
N VAL A 460 -29.24 6.72 -16.78
CA VAL A 460 -28.27 7.80 -17.01
C VAL A 460 -27.07 7.22 -17.76
N GLY A 461 -27.08 7.33 -19.08
CA GLY A 461 -26.00 6.80 -19.92
C GLY A 461 -26.20 6.99 -21.42
N THR A 462 -25.26 6.47 -22.20
CA THR A 462 -25.28 6.51 -23.67
C THR A 462 -25.17 5.12 -24.28
N GLU A 463 -25.38 5.04 -25.60
CA GLU A 463 -25.18 3.79 -26.35
C GLU A 463 -23.70 3.38 -26.44
N LYS A 464 -22.79 4.30 -26.10
CA LYS A 464 -21.33 4.12 -26.14
C LYS A 464 -20.76 3.62 -24.81
N ASP A 465 -21.54 3.69 -23.73
CA ASP A 465 -21.12 3.17 -22.43
C ASP A 465 -20.93 1.64 -22.48
N PRO A 466 -20.00 1.09 -21.67
CA PRO A 466 -19.74 -0.35 -21.62
C PRO A 466 -20.99 -1.22 -21.40
N GLN A 467 -21.95 -0.73 -20.61
CA GLN A 467 -23.19 -1.43 -20.27
C GLN A 467 -24.28 -1.30 -21.35
N ASN A 468 -24.13 -0.35 -22.29
CA ASN A 468 -25.09 0.00 -23.35
C ASN A 468 -26.48 0.47 -22.86
N TYR A 469 -26.81 1.74 -23.14
CA TYR A 469 -28.09 2.36 -22.78
C TYR A 469 -29.33 1.60 -23.30
N GLN A 470 -29.41 1.28 -24.59
CA GLN A 470 -30.62 0.68 -25.19
C GLN A 470 -30.93 -0.70 -24.61
N GLN A 471 -29.89 -1.52 -24.42
CA GLN A 471 -30.05 -2.84 -23.82
C GLN A 471 -30.54 -2.74 -22.37
N THR A 472 -29.97 -1.82 -21.59
CA THR A 472 -30.39 -1.56 -20.21
C THR A 472 -31.86 -1.15 -20.14
N VAL A 473 -32.27 -0.18 -20.96
CA VAL A 473 -33.67 0.29 -21.04
C VAL A 473 -34.62 -0.84 -21.44
N ALA A 474 -34.25 -1.65 -22.44
CA ALA A 474 -35.08 -2.76 -22.90
C ALA A 474 -35.33 -3.79 -21.78
N ARG A 475 -34.28 -4.20 -21.06
CA ARG A 475 -34.38 -5.18 -19.97
C ARG A 475 -35.30 -4.69 -18.83
N LEU A 476 -35.15 -3.44 -18.42
CA LEU A 476 -36.01 -2.85 -17.39
C LEU A 476 -37.48 -2.82 -17.84
N LYS A 477 -37.76 -2.41 -19.09
CA LYS A 477 -39.12 -2.40 -19.65
C LYS A 477 -39.71 -3.81 -19.75
N GLU A 478 -38.93 -4.80 -20.17
CA GLU A 478 -39.35 -6.21 -20.25
C GLU A 478 -39.75 -6.77 -18.88
N ALA A 479 -39.15 -6.27 -17.80
CA ALA A 479 -39.50 -6.61 -16.42
C ALA A 479 -40.67 -5.79 -15.84
N GLY A 480 -41.35 -4.98 -16.65
CA GLY A 480 -42.50 -4.19 -16.21
C GLY A 480 -42.15 -2.91 -15.43
N VAL A 481 -40.89 -2.45 -15.51
CA VAL A 481 -40.48 -1.13 -15.00
C VAL A 481 -40.86 -0.06 -16.04
N PHE A 482 -41.45 1.06 -15.59
CA PHE A 482 -41.64 2.23 -16.43
C PHE A 482 -40.31 2.97 -16.53
N VAL A 483 -39.75 3.09 -17.73
CA VAL A 483 -38.44 3.74 -17.94
C VAL A 483 -38.60 5.00 -18.77
N GLU A 484 -38.18 6.13 -18.22
CA GLU A 484 -38.20 7.44 -18.84
C GLU A 484 -36.79 7.91 -19.23
N GLU A 485 -36.73 8.88 -20.16
CA GLU A 485 -35.48 9.34 -20.79
C GLU A 485 -34.68 10.34 -19.93
N SER A 486 -35.27 10.83 -18.85
CA SER A 486 -34.64 11.75 -17.89
C SER A 486 -35.21 11.51 -16.49
N ASN A 487 -34.46 11.90 -15.48
CA ASN A 487 -34.92 11.86 -14.09
C ASN A 487 -36.16 12.75 -13.88
N ALA A 488 -36.19 13.94 -14.46
CA ALA A 488 -37.35 14.82 -14.42
C ALA A 488 -38.62 14.16 -15.01
N LYS A 489 -38.52 13.48 -16.16
CA LYS A 489 -39.65 12.73 -16.75
C LYS A 489 -40.08 11.56 -15.86
N ALA A 490 -39.13 10.81 -15.29
CA ALA A 490 -39.44 9.71 -14.37
C ALA A 490 -40.26 10.20 -13.16
N VAL A 491 -39.85 11.32 -12.54
CA VAL A 491 -40.57 11.93 -11.42
C VAL A 491 -41.95 12.43 -11.84
N ARG A 492 -42.05 13.11 -12.99
CA ARG A 492 -43.35 13.56 -13.52
C ARG A 492 -44.29 12.40 -13.80
N LEU A 493 -43.77 11.26 -14.28
CA LEU A 493 -44.58 10.08 -14.56
C LEU A 493 -45.10 9.49 -13.24
N ALA A 494 -44.25 9.42 -12.22
CA ALA A 494 -44.67 8.95 -10.90
C ALA A 494 -45.78 9.82 -10.30
N LEU A 495 -45.67 11.15 -10.41
CA LEU A 495 -46.71 12.09 -9.97
C LEU A 495 -47.99 11.93 -10.80
N LEU A 496 -47.87 11.75 -12.13
CA LEU A 496 -49.02 11.55 -13.01
C LEU A 496 -49.78 10.26 -12.72
N LEU A 497 -49.08 9.17 -12.36
CA LEU A 497 -49.70 7.91 -11.92
C LEU A 497 -50.54 8.11 -10.65
N LYS A 498 -50.12 9.00 -9.75
CA LYS A 498 -50.87 9.47 -8.57
C LYS A 498 -51.97 10.49 -8.89
N GLY A 499 -52.08 10.92 -10.15
CA GLY A 499 -53.08 11.90 -10.60
C GLY A 499 -52.68 13.36 -10.38
N ILE A 500 -51.39 13.63 -10.18
CA ILE A 500 -50.83 14.97 -9.99
C ILE A 500 -50.06 15.36 -11.24
N GLU A 501 -50.49 16.43 -11.90
CA GLU A 501 -49.81 16.96 -13.08
C GLU A 501 -48.95 18.16 -12.70
N LEU A 502 -47.64 18.03 -12.92
CA LEU A 502 -46.68 19.12 -12.72
C LEU A 502 -46.56 19.93 -14.02
N THR A 503 -46.62 21.26 -13.89
CA THR A 503 -46.53 22.21 -15.01
C THR A 503 -45.49 23.28 -14.71
N GLU A 504 -44.86 23.80 -15.77
CA GLU A 504 -43.93 24.93 -15.71
C GLU A 504 -44.53 26.15 -16.41
N GLU A 505 -44.22 27.34 -15.89
CA GLU A 505 -44.58 28.59 -16.55
C GLU A 505 -43.58 28.92 -17.68
N ASP A 506 -44.03 29.69 -18.66
CA ASP A 506 -43.17 30.20 -19.73
C ASP A 506 -42.10 31.16 -19.17
N LYS A 507 -40.83 30.89 -19.49
CA LYS A 507 -39.69 31.74 -19.13
C LYS A 507 -39.34 32.67 -20.29
N GLU A 508 -39.40 33.97 -20.04
CA GLU A 508 -38.93 34.99 -20.98
C GLU A 508 -37.47 35.37 -20.66
N VAL A 509 -36.75 35.87 -21.66
CA VAL A 509 -35.41 36.45 -21.45
C VAL A 509 -35.57 37.93 -21.07
N VAL A 510 -35.18 38.28 -19.86
CA VAL A 510 -35.15 39.67 -19.36
C VAL A 510 -33.73 40.24 -19.39
N ALA A 511 -33.60 41.56 -19.50
CA ALA A 511 -32.29 42.21 -19.47
C ALA A 511 -31.65 42.11 -18.08
N TYR A 512 -30.39 41.71 -18.00
CA TYR A 512 -29.62 41.74 -16.74
C TYR A 512 -29.30 43.19 -16.35
N THR A 513 -29.60 43.56 -15.10
CA THR A 513 -29.40 44.93 -14.57
C THR A 513 -28.42 45.01 -13.41
N GLY A 514 -27.80 43.88 -13.04
CA GLY A 514 -26.80 43.80 -11.98
C GLY A 514 -25.41 44.28 -12.40
N GLN A 515 -24.44 44.14 -11.48
CA GLN A 515 -23.05 44.54 -11.72
C GLN A 515 -22.26 43.39 -12.36
N THR A 516 -21.48 43.67 -13.40
CA THR A 516 -20.49 42.76 -13.96
C THR A 516 -19.11 43.00 -13.34
N VAL A 517 -18.24 42.00 -13.39
CA VAL A 517 -16.84 42.05 -12.93
C VAL A 517 -15.86 41.91 -14.09
N THR A 518 -14.60 42.27 -13.88
CA THR A 518 -13.53 41.97 -14.84
C THR A 518 -13.22 40.47 -14.78
N VAL A 519 -13.35 39.78 -15.92
CA VAL A 519 -13.00 38.36 -16.05
C VAL A 519 -11.47 38.21 -15.89
N PRO A 520 -10.99 37.37 -14.95
CA PRO A 520 -9.57 37.12 -14.77
C PRO A 520 -8.89 36.51 -16.01
N ALA A 521 -7.58 36.66 -16.11
CA ALA A 521 -6.80 35.92 -17.11
C ALA A 521 -6.64 34.45 -16.67
N VAL A 522 -6.77 33.53 -17.62
CA VAL A 522 -6.49 32.10 -17.43
C VAL A 522 -4.99 31.81 -17.57
N SER A 523 -4.48 30.84 -16.81
CA SER A 523 -3.08 30.42 -16.92
C SER A 523 -2.83 29.59 -18.19
N GLU A 524 -1.57 29.56 -18.64
CA GLU A 524 -1.17 28.73 -19.79
C GLU A 524 -1.36 27.24 -19.50
N GLN A 525 -1.14 26.79 -18.27
CA GLN A 525 -1.31 25.39 -17.85
C GLN A 525 -2.76 24.93 -17.94
N VAL A 526 -3.69 25.74 -17.45
CA VAL A 526 -5.14 25.44 -17.55
C VAL A 526 -5.56 25.39 -19.02
N MET A 527 -5.06 26.32 -19.86
CA MET A 527 -5.36 26.27 -21.30
C MET A 527 -4.70 25.08 -22.00
N GLU A 528 -3.52 24.65 -21.56
CA GLU A 528 -2.86 23.44 -22.07
C GLU A 528 -3.69 22.19 -21.76
N LEU A 529 -4.22 22.08 -20.54
CA LEU A 529 -5.12 21.00 -20.15
C LEU A 529 -6.35 20.92 -21.05
N LEU A 530 -6.97 22.08 -21.36
CA LEU A 530 -8.18 22.11 -22.19
C LEU A 530 -7.93 21.91 -23.69
N ASN A 531 -6.75 22.28 -24.19
CA ASN A 531 -6.43 22.19 -25.62
C ASN A 531 -5.69 20.91 -26.01
N THR A 532 -5.30 20.08 -25.05
CA THR A 532 -4.56 18.83 -25.29
C THR A 532 -5.25 17.65 -24.63
N LYS A 533 -4.90 16.43 -25.07
CA LYS A 533 -5.34 15.23 -24.37
C LYS A 533 -4.61 15.10 -23.02
N PRO A 534 -5.31 14.72 -21.94
CA PRO A 534 -4.70 14.60 -20.62
C PRO A 534 -3.66 13.48 -20.57
N ARG A 535 -2.65 13.70 -19.73
CA ARG A 535 -1.54 12.79 -19.45
C ARG A 535 -1.47 12.65 -17.94
N ILE A 536 -1.95 11.52 -17.45
CA ILE A 536 -2.42 11.36 -16.08
C ILE A 536 -1.48 10.45 -15.29
N ILE A 537 -0.97 10.92 -14.17
CA ILE A 537 -0.43 10.02 -13.14
C ILE A 537 -1.63 9.55 -12.31
N ASN A 538 -1.97 8.27 -12.43
CA ASN A 538 -3.08 7.66 -11.73
C ASN A 538 -2.60 7.08 -10.40
N VAL A 539 -3.12 7.63 -9.29
CA VAL A 539 -2.75 7.30 -7.92
C VAL A 539 -3.94 6.66 -7.23
N GLY A 540 -3.90 5.33 -7.09
CA GLY A 540 -5.01 4.52 -6.56
C GLY A 540 -5.51 3.49 -7.57
N LEU A 541 -6.82 3.41 -7.76
CA LEU A 541 -7.50 2.41 -8.59
C LEU A 541 -6.97 2.32 -10.01
N GLN A 542 -6.39 1.18 -10.36
CA GLN A 542 -5.83 0.94 -11.69
C GLN A 542 -6.88 0.97 -12.80
N SER A 543 -8.13 0.60 -12.52
CA SER A 543 -9.23 0.58 -13.50
C SER A 543 -9.55 1.97 -14.08
N PHE A 544 -9.20 3.05 -13.39
CA PHE A 544 -9.35 4.41 -13.94
C PHE A 544 -8.46 4.68 -15.16
N ASN A 545 -7.42 3.88 -15.39
CA ASN A 545 -6.60 3.99 -16.59
C ASN A 545 -7.32 3.54 -17.86
N GLU A 546 -8.31 2.65 -17.75
CA GLU A 546 -8.96 2.01 -18.91
C GLU A 546 -9.58 3.05 -19.83
N SER A 547 -10.44 3.92 -19.30
CA SER A 547 -11.08 4.98 -20.09
C SER A 547 -10.06 5.99 -20.62
N ILE A 548 -9.02 6.31 -19.86
CA ILE A 548 -8.00 7.28 -20.29
C ILE A 548 -7.27 6.75 -21.53
N GLN A 549 -6.82 5.49 -21.48
CA GLN A 549 -6.05 4.87 -22.56
C GLN A 549 -6.92 4.57 -23.77
N GLU A 550 -8.15 4.08 -23.56
CA GLU A 550 -9.09 3.74 -24.65
C GLU A 550 -9.45 4.96 -25.51
N TYR A 551 -9.66 6.13 -24.89
CA TYR A 551 -9.99 7.38 -25.59
C TYR A 551 -8.75 8.22 -25.96
N GLY A 552 -7.56 7.63 -25.85
CA GLY A 552 -6.30 8.11 -26.40
C GLY A 552 -5.59 9.18 -25.58
N GLY A 553 -5.88 9.27 -24.28
CA GLY A 553 -5.02 9.90 -23.29
C GLY A 553 -3.81 9.02 -22.97
N LYS A 554 -2.89 9.53 -22.15
CA LYS A 554 -1.80 8.71 -21.59
C LYS A 554 -2.00 8.59 -20.09
N SER A 555 -1.63 7.45 -19.53
CA SER A 555 -1.59 7.32 -18.08
C SER A 555 -0.41 6.48 -17.60
N GLU A 556 0.11 6.85 -16.43
CA GLU A 556 1.09 6.09 -15.66
C GLU A 556 0.45 5.67 -14.35
N GLN A 557 0.50 4.37 -14.05
CA GLN A 557 -0.02 3.84 -12.81
C GLN A 557 1.02 4.03 -11.69
N PHE A 558 0.67 4.80 -10.67
CA PHE A 558 1.41 4.85 -9.41
C PHE A 558 0.72 3.95 -8.38
N ASN A 559 1.34 2.80 -8.10
CA ASN A 559 0.93 1.86 -7.07
C ASN A 559 1.24 2.38 -5.66
N TRP A 560 0.54 3.46 -5.30
CA TRP A 560 0.68 4.13 -4.03
C TRP A 560 0.32 3.21 -2.86
N ARG A 561 1.09 3.32 -1.77
CA ARG A 561 0.83 2.68 -0.49
C ARG A 561 1.06 3.69 0.62
N PRO A 562 0.34 3.61 1.74
CA PRO A 562 0.62 4.49 2.87
C PRO A 562 2.05 4.25 3.36
N ARG A 563 2.82 5.33 3.54
CA ARG A 563 4.15 5.27 4.16
C ARG A 563 4.09 4.50 5.47
N ALA A 564 5.13 3.73 5.77
CA ALA A 564 5.21 2.92 6.98
C ALA A 564 4.00 2.01 7.22
N GLY A 565 3.40 1.48 6.14
CA GLY A 565 2.24 0.61 6.22
C GLY A 565 1.03 1.24 6.90
N GLY A 566 0.92 2.58 6.93
CA GLY A 566 -0.17 3.29 7.61
C GLY A 566 0.06 3.54 9.11
N ASN A 567 1.23 3.20 9.66
CA ASN A 567 1.54 3.49 11.06
C ASN A 567 1.66 5.01 11.28
N LYS A 568 0.61 5.63 11.83
CA LYS A 568 0.48 7.08 12.01
C LYS A 568 1.66 7.71 12.76
N LYS A 569 2.19 7.02 13.77
CA LYS A 569 3.34 7.51 14.53
C LYS A 569 4.59 7.52 13.66
N MET A 570 4.85 6.44 12.91
CA MET A 570 6.01 6.35 12.02
C MET A 570 5.90 7.35 10.87
N ILE A 571 4.72 7.56 10.29
CA ILE A 571 4.46 8.57 9.27
C ILE A 571 4.82 9.96 9.79
N LYS A 572 4.36 10.34 10.99
CA LYS A 572 4.71 11.63 11.61
C LYS A 572 6.21 11.79 11.78
N ILE A 573 6.91 10.74 12.22
CA ILE A 573 8.38 10.77 12.39
C ILE A 573 9.05 10.95 11.04
N LEU A 574 8.71 10.14 10.04
CA LEU A 574 9.30 10.20 8.70
C LEU A 574 9.05 11.57 8.06
N ASN A 575 7.83 12.10 8.12
CA ASN A 575 7.51 13.44 7.63
C ASN A 575 8.35 14.53 8.34
N ALA A 576 8.56 14.41 9.65
CA ALA A 576 9.40 15.36 10.39
C ALA A 576 10.89 15.20 10.06
N LEU A 577 11.34 14.00 9.70
CA LEU A 577 12.71 13.73 9.26
C LEU A 577 12.99 14.23 7.84
N ASP A 578 11.97 14.39 7.00
CA ASP A 578 12.12 14.97 5.65
C ASP A 578 12.71 16.39 5.71
N ASP A 579 12.40 17.17 6.76
CA ASP A 579 13.00 18.49 7.02
C ASP A 579 14.52 18.43 7.31
N TYR A 580 15.04 17.25 7.64
CA TYR A 580 16.46 17.00 7.92
C TYR A 580 17.14 16.16 6.83
N ALA A 581 16.45 15.82 5.73
CA ALA A 581 16.89 14.83 4.76
C ALA A 581 18.33 15.05 4.25
N GLU A 582 18.68 16.29 3.88
CA GLU A 582 20.04 16.63 3.40
C GLU A 582 21.13 16.36 4.46
N LYS A 583 20.85 16.69 5.72
CA LYS A 583 21.80 16.46 6.82
C LYS A 583 21.99 14.97 7.08
N ILE A 584 20.89 14.21 7.09
CA ILE A 584 20.92 12.76 7.32
C ILE A 584 21.72 12.07 6.20
N GLU A 585 21.50 12.47 4.95
CA GLU A 585 22.25 11.98 3.80
C GLU A 585 23.76 12.23 3.93
N GLU A 586 24.17 13.44 4.35
CA GLU A 586 25.59 13.75 4.59
C GLU A 586 26.19 12.90 5.73
N GLU A 587 25.43 12.64 6.79
CA GLU A 587 25.84 11.79 7.90
C GLU A 587 25.96 10.31 7.48
N ASN A 588 24.98 9.79 6.74
CA ASN A 588 24.96 8.44 6.21
C ASN A 588 26.12 8.17 5.25
N GLN A 589 26.42 9.14 4.36
CA GLN A 589 27.56 9.04 3.43
C GLN A 589 28.90 8.87 4.17
N LYS A 590 29.08 9.49 5.34
CA LYS A 590 30.29 9.31 6.16
C LYS A 590 30.42 7.88 6.68
N VAL A 591 29.31 7.25 7.05
CA VAL A 591 29.27 5.85 7.50
C VAL A 591 29.61 4.91 6.34
N THR A 592 28.92 5.07 5.20
CA THR A 592 29.09 4.18 4.04
C THR A 592 30.44 4.33 3.37
N GLU A 593 31.04 5.53 3.34
CA GLU A 593 32.42 5.72 2.87
C GLU A 593 33.44 4.99 3.75
N LYS A 594 33.26 4.94 5.08
CA LYS A 594 34.14 4.13 5.93
C LYS A 594 33.97 2.63 5.68
N MET A 595 32.74 2.16 5.48
CA MET A 595 32.49 0.75 5.13
C MET A 595 33.17 0.38 3.81
N LYS A 596 33.00 1.22 2.78
CA LYS A 596 33.58 1.04 1.44
C LYS A 596 35.12 1.06 1.45
N ASN A 597 35.73 1.93 2.25
CA ASN A 597 37.18 2.10 2.31
C ASN A 597 37.87 1.15 3.31
N ALA A 598 37.12 0.26 3.98
CA ALA A 598 37.67 -0.66 4.96
C ALA A 598 38.74 -1.60 4.37
N GLN A 599 39.75 -1.91 5.18
CA GLN A 599 40.91 -2.72 4.78
C GLN A 599 41.10 -3.90 5.76
N PRO A 600 40.19 -4.89 5.77
CA PRO A 600 40.27 -6.06 6.63
C PRO A 600 41.37 -7.05 6.21
N PHE A 601 42.22 -7.43 7.16
CA PHE A 601 43.23 -8.48 7.02
C PHE A 601 43.05 -9.53 8.10
N LEU A 602 43.08 -10.81 7.72
CA LEU A 602 43.23 -11.90 8.68
C LEU A 602 44.70 -11.98 9.07
N VAL A 603 45.00 -11.67 10.33
CA VAL A 603 46.38 -11.50 10.81
C VAL A 603 46.84 -12.60 11.77
N ASP A 604 45.93 -13.24 12.49
CA ASP A 604 46.31 -14.27 13.48
C ASP A 604 45.15 -15.21 13.83
N VAL A 605 45.46 -16.29 14.56
CA VAL A 605 44.50 -17.14 15.26
C VAL A 605 44.99 -17.40 16.68
N VAL A 606 44.22 -16.99 17.68
CA VAL A 606 44.67 -17.00 19.07
C VAL A 606 43.59 -17.52 20.01
N PRO A 607 43.92 -18.03 21.21
CA PRO A 607 42.89 -18.33 22.22
C PRO A 607 42.08 -17.07 22.56
N ALA A 608 40.76 -17.16 22.65
CA ALA A 608 39.86 -16.02 22.86
C ALA A 608 40.28 -15.15 24.06
N LYS A 609 40.68 -15.78 25.17
CA LYS A 609 41.17 -15.09 26.37
C LYS A 609 42.40 -14.20 26.15
N SER A 610 43.17 -14.40 25.09
CA SER A 610 44.35 -13.57 24.82
C SER A 610 44.00 -12.19 24.27
N VAL A 611 42.80 -12.04 23.71
CA VAL A 611 42.34 -10.82 23.04
C VAL A 611 41.03 -10.27 23.61
N ILE A 612 40.30 -11.07 24.40
CA ILE A 612 39.06 -10.69 25.08
C ILE A 612 39.30 -10.74 26.61
N PRO A 613 39.59 -9.59 27.25
CA PRO A 613 39.94 -9.53 28.67
C PRO A 613 38.87 -10.10 29.61
N GLU A 614 37.59 -9.92 29.26
CA GLU A 614 36.42 -10.33 30.05
C GLU A 614 36.38 -11.84 30.31
N LEU A 615 37.04 -12.64 29.47
CA LEU A 615 37.17 -14.10 29.62
C LEU A 615 38.23 -14.53 30.65
N ASN A 616 39.06 -13.60 31.15
CA ASN A 616 40.08 -13.87 32.18
C ASN A 616 39.66 -13.42 33.58
N GLU A 617 38.47 -12.87 33.73
CA GLU A 617 37.98 -12.44 35.04
C GLU A 617 37.74 -13.64 35.97
N ALA A 618 37.66 -13.36 37.28
CA ALA A 618 37.44 -14.41 38.28
C ALA A 618 36.10 -15.14 38.10
N GLN A 619 35.10 -14.44 37.56
CA GLN A 619 33.81 -15.02 37.22
C GLN A 619 33.89 -15.74 35.87
N LYS A 620 33.49 -17.01 35.84
CA LYS A 620 33.36 -17.80 34.60
C LYS A 620 32.47 -17.04 33.63
N THR A 621 32.94 -16.86 32.39
CA THR A 621 32.25 -16.07 31.38
C THR A 621 32.16 -16.84 30.08
N LEU A 622 30.98 -16.84 29.46
CA LEU A 622 30.76 -17.30 28.09
C LEU A 622 30.22 -16.13 27.26
N LEU A 623 30.72 -15.99 26.03
CA LEU A 623 30.11 -15.08 25.07
C LEU A 623 28.92 -15.75 24.38
N HIS A 624 28.00 -14.99 23.80
CA HIS A 624 26.89 -15.53 23.00
C HIS A 624 26.52 -14.60 21.85
N ALA A 625 25.84 -15.14 20.82
CA ALA A 625 25.28 -14.34 19.74
C ALA A 625 24.06 -13.54 20.17
N GLY A 626 23.74 -12.47 19.42
CA GLY A 626 22.55 -11.65 19.61
C GLY A 626 22.64 -10.59 20.71
N PRO A 627 21.56 -9.82 20.93
CA PRO A 627 21.49 -8.85 22.03
C PRO A 627 21.50 -9.56 23.40
N PRO A 628 21.71 -8.82 24.52
CA PRO A 628 21.74 -9.38 25.87
C PRO A 628 20.57 -10.33 26.16
N ILE A 629 20.89 -11.49 26.74
CA ILE A 629 19.91 -12.53 27.10
C ILE A 629 20.32 -13.21 28.41
N ARG A 630 19.34 -13.65 29.21
CA ARG A 630 19.58 -14.45 30.41
C ARG A 630 19.55 -15.95 30.08
N TRP A 631 20.22 -16.75 30.91
CA TRP A 631 20.27 -18.21 30.76
C TRP A 631 18.88 -18.86 30.59
N GLU A 632 17.90 -18.43 31.38
CA GLU A 632 16.57 -19.04 31.40
C GLU A 632 15.85 -18.86 30.05
N GLU A 633 16.12 -17.75 29.38
CA GLU A 633 15.54 -17.33 28.10
C GLU A 633 16.25 -17.97 26.90
N MET A 634 17.48 -18.47 27.06
CA MET A 634 18.23 -19.11 25.97
C MET A 634 17.48 -20.33 25.39
N THR A 635 17.50 -20.45 24.07
CA THR A 635 16.88 -21.58 23.37
C THR A 635 17.73 -22.85 23.46
N GLY A 636 17.17 -24.01 23.08
CA GLY A 636 17.83 -25.31 23.19
C GLY A 636 19.23 -25.36 22.58
N PRO A 637 19.44 -24.92 21.32
CA PRO A 637 20.77 -24.85 20.72
C PRO A 637 21.78 -24.07 21.57
N MET A 638 21.40 -22.87 22.02
CA MET A 638 22.29 -22.02 22.80
C MET A 638 22.64 -22.64 24.16
N LYS A 639 21.65 -23.24 24.84
CA LYS A 639 21.87 -23.99 26.09
C LYS A 639 22.80 -25.19 25.88
N GLY A 640 22.60 -25.96 24.82
CA GLY A 640 23.49 -27.07 24.45
C GLY A 640 24.92 -26.61 24.16
N SER A 641 25.09 -25.49 23.47
CA SER A 641 26.39 -24.89 23.22
C SER A 641 27.08 -24.42 24.50
N CYS A 642 26.35 -23.85 25.46
CA CYS A 642 26.90 -23.47 26.77
C CYS A 642 27.39 -24.69 27.57
N LEU A 643 26.61 -25.78 27.58
CA LEU A 643 27.01 -27.04 28.21
C LEU A 643 28.30 -27.58 27.59
N GLY A 644 28.36 -27.68 26.26
CA GLY A 644 29.55 -28.16 25.56
C GLY A 644 30.78 -27.28 25.75
N ALA A 645 30.61 -25.96 25.78
CA ALA A 645 31.71 -25.02 26.03
C ALA A 645 32.26 -25.18 27.46
N ALA A 646 31.38 -25.31 28.46
CA ALA A 646 31.80 -25.49 29.84
C ALA A 646 32.44 -26.86 30.10
N LEU A 647 31.99 -27.92 29.41
CA LEU A 647 32.68 -29.22 29.39
C LEU A 647 34.08 -29.11 28.76
N PHE A 648 34.20 -28.41 27.63
CA PHE A 648 35.48 -28.14 26.97
C PHE A 648 36.46 -27.36 27.87
N GLU A 649 35.96 -26.41 28.66
CA GLU A 649 36.75 -25.65 29.63
C GLU A 649 37.07 -26.43 30.92
N GLY A 650 36.48 -27.61 31.11
CA GLY A 650 36.67 -28.42 32.31
C GLY A 650 36.06 -27.80 33.57
N TRP A 651 34.92 -27.11 33.45
CA TRP A 651 34.25 -26.46 34.59
C TRP A 651 33.46 -27.43 35.48
N GLY A 652 33.21 -28.66 35.01
CA GLY A 652 32.61 -29.76 35.77
C GLY A 652 33.06 -31.11 35.18
N GLU A 653 32.89 -32.20 35.94
CA GLU A 653 33.29 -33.55 35.51
C GLU A 653 32.28 -34.17 34.53
N ASP A 654 31.01 -33.76 34.61
CA ASP A 654 29.94 -34.24 33.75
C ASP A 654 28.89 -33.16 33.42
N GLU A 655 27.94 -33.52 32.55
CA GLU A 655 26.84 -32.66 32.11
C GLU A 655 25.98 -32.15 33.29
N THR A 656 25.77 -32.97 34.32
CA THR A 656 24.90 -32.63 35.45
C THR A 656 25.53 -31.55 36.32
N GLU A 657 26.84 -31.62 36.56
CA GLU A 657 27.58 -30.59 37.30
C GLU A 657 27.61 -29.26 36.53
N VAL A 658 27.91 -29.33 35.24
CA VAL A 658 27.95 -28.13 34.38
C VAL A 658 26.57 -27.48 34.26
N GLN A 659 25.51 -28.27 34.13
CA GLN A 659 24.15 -27.75 34.09
C GLN A 659 23.79 -26.99 35.37
N LYS A 660 24.10 -27.55 36.54
CA LYS A 660 23.86 -26.86 37.84
C LYS A 660 24.63 -25.55 37.93
N LEU A 661 25.86 -25.52 37.44
CA LEU A 661 26.70 -24.32 37.44
C LEU A 661 26.04 -23.20 36.61
N LEU A 662 25.49 -23.53 35.43
CA LEU A 662 24.76 -22.59 34.57
C LEU A 662 23.44 -22.14 35.22
N GLU A 663 22.66 -23.07 35.78
CA GLU A 663 21.36 -22.80 36.43
C GLU A 663 21.49 -21.98 37.72
N ASN A 664 22.61 -22.10 38.45
CA ASN A 664 22.88 -21.32 39.66
C ASN A 664 23.36 -19.89 39.38
N GLY A 665 23.54 -19.51 38.11
CA GLY A 665 24.04 -18.18 37.73
C GLY A 665 25.54 -17.98 38.02
N GLU A 666 26.31 -19.05 38.10
CA GLU A 666 27.77 -18.97 38.32
C GLU A 666 28.55 -18.59 37.05
N VAL A 667 27.90 -18.61 35.88
CA VAL A 667 28.45 -18.12 34.59
C VAL A 667 27.83 -16.78 34.21
N ARG A 668 28.67 -15.83 33.83
CA ARG A 668 28.27 -14.57 33.19
C ARG A 668 28.16 -14.75 31.68
N PHE A 669 27.12 -14.18 31.08
CA PHE A 669 26.91 -14.18 29.64
C PHE A 669 27.11 -12.78 29.07
N ILE A 670 27.91 -12.66 28.01
CA ILE A 670 28.19 -11.38 27.33
C ILE A 670 27.91 -11.53 25.83
N PRO A 671 27.15 -10.62 25.20
CA PRO A 671 27.03 -10.57 23.75
C PRO A 671 28.40 -10.46 23.07
N CYS A 672 28.66 -11.27 22.05
CA CYS A 672 29.89 -11.18 21.26
C CYS A 672 30.14 -9.74 20.76
N HIS A 673 29.09 -9.06 20.29
CA HIS A 673 29.17 -7.69 19.78
C HIS A 673 29.65 -6.65 20.80
N HIS A 674 29.59 -6.93 22.11
CA HIS A 674 30.09 -6.05 23.19
C HIS A 674 31.60 -6.12 23.37
N VAL A 675 32.24 -7.20 22.88
CA VAL A 675 33.67 -7.46 23.06
C VAL A 675 34.38 -7.67 21.71
N GLN A 676 33.94 -6.91 20.69
CA GLN A 676 34.50 -6.94 19.33
C GLN A 676 34.42 -8.33 18.65
N ALA A 677 33.61 -9.24 19.18
CA ALA A 677 33.46 -10.58 18.65
C ALA A 677 32.15 -10.73 17.87
N VAL A 678 32.07 -11.81 17.10
CA VAL A 678 30.85 -12.36 16.51
C VAL A 678 30.90 -13.88 16.57
N GLY A 679 29.75 -14.52 16.73
CA GLY A 679 29.62 -15.96 16.84
C GLY A 679 28.52 -16.53 15.92
N PRO A 680 28.80 -17.60 15.16
CA PRO A 680 27.78 -18.24 14.32
C PRO A 680 26.76 -18.98 15.20
N MET A 681 25.48 -18.97 14.78
CA MET A 681 24.40 -19.70 15.45
C MET A 681 24.29 -19.37 16.95
N GLY A 682 24.45 -20.31 17.89
CA GLY A 682 24.45 -19.97 19.33
C GLY A 682 25.53 -18.94 19.72
N GLY A 683 26.60 -18.85 18.93
CA GLY A 683 27.71 -17.90 19.12
C GLY A 683 28.53 -18.11 20.38
N ILE A 684 28.37 -19.26 21.04
CA ILE A 684 29.04 -19.52 22.31
C ILE A 684 30.54 -19.58 22.12
N THR A 685 31.24 -18.70 22.85
CA THR A 685 32.71 -18.59 22.81
C THR A 685 33.25 -18.62 24.24
N SER A 686 34.19 -19.51 24.50
CA SER A 686 34.87 -19.65 25.81
C SER A 686 36.35 -19.31 25.72
N ALA A 687 36.99 -19.16 26.88
CA ALA A 687 38.35 -18.65 27.04
C ALA A 687 39.42 -19.35 26.19
N ASN A 688 39.37 -20.67 26.08
CA ASN A 688 40.37 -21.48 25.37
C ASN A 688 39.97 -21.82 23.93
N MET A 689 38.81 -21.37 23.44
CA MET A 689 38.46 -21.53 22.04
C MET A 689 39.36 -20.63 21.17
N PRO A 690 39.91 -21.14 20.06
CA PRO A 690 40.68 -20.32 19.13
C PRO A 690 39.75 -19.41 18.32
N VAL A 691 40.13 -18.13 18.23
CA VAL A 691 39.44 -17.10 17.46
C VAL A 691 40.35 -16.56 16.35
N LEU A 692 39.75 -16.33 15.18
CA LEU A 692 40.33 -15.60 14.06
C LEU A 692 40.46 -14.12 14.46
N VAL A 693 41.60 -13.50 14.14
CA VAL A 693 41.84 -12.07 14.38
C VAL A 693 41.84 -11.34 13.05
N VAL A 694 40.80 -10.52 12.83
CA VAL A 694 40.72 -9.62 11.68
C VAL A 694 41.05 -8.20 12.12
N GLU A 695 42.00 -7.58 11.46
CA GLU A 695 42.37 -6.17 11.67
C GLU A 695 41.95 -5.33 10.46
N ASN A 696 41.18 -4.28 10.70
CA ASN A 696 40.90 -3.26 9.70
C ASN A 696 42.00 -2.19 9.75
N ARG A 697 42.89 -2.21 8.75
CA ARG A 697 44.04 -1.29 8.68
C ARG A 697 43.66 0.17 8.41
N LEU A 698 42.39 0.46 8.11
CA LEU A 698 41.92 1.83 7.94
C LEU A 698 42.05 2.64 9.24
N ASP A 699 41.76 2.03 10.39
CA ASP A 699 41.78 2.69 11.70
C ASP A 699 42.35 1.84 12.85
N GLY A 700 42.76 0.60 12.56
CA GLY A 700 43.29 -0.36 13.54
C GLY A 700 42.22 -1.13 14.32
N SER A 701 40.93 -1.00 13.97
CA SER A 701 39.85 -1.77 14.60
C SER A 701 40.07 -3.27 14.41
N ARG A 702 39.79 -4.07 15.44
CA ARG A 702 39.92 -5.52 15.40
C ARG A 702 38.60 -6.19 15.67
N ALA A 703 38.41 -7.37 15.08
CA ALA A 703 37.26 -8.21 15.33
C ALA A 703 37.64 -9.69 15.41
N TYR A 704 36.82 -10.44 16.15
CA TYR A 704 37.09 -11.82 16.51
C TYR A 704 35.92 -12.73 16.17
N CYS A 705 36.22 -13.94 15.70
CA CYS A 705 35.21 -15.00 15.54
C CYS A 705 35.86 -16.34 15.80
N THR A 706 35.15 -17.28 16.44
CA THR A 706 35.63 -18.67 16.54
C THR A 706 35.87 -19.27 15.17
N MET A 707 36.69 -20.31 15.07
CA MET A 707 36.86 -21.05 13.80
C MET A 707 35.65 -21.94 13.50
N ASN A 708 35.40 -22.21 12.22
CA ASN A 708 34.36 -23.14 11.80
C ASN A 708 34.73 -24.58 12.19
N GLU A 709 33.81 -25.28 12.86
CA GLU A 709 34.02 -26.63 13.41
C GLU A 709 33.89 -27.76 12.37
N GLY A 710 33.60 -27.44 11.11
CA GLY A 710 33.40 -28.40 10.04
C GLY A 710 31.95 -28.86 9.91
N ILE A 711 31.78 -30.04 9.29
CA ILE A 711 30.49 -30.67 9.00
C ILE A 711 30.12 -31.65 10.14
N GLY A 712 28.81 -31.89 10.32
CA GLY A 712 28.27 -32.87 11.26
C GLY A 712 27.78 -32.24 12.56
N LYS A 713 27.82 -33.00 13.66
CA LYS A 713 27.48 -32.50 14.99
C LYS A 713 28.55 -31.52 15.46
N VAL A 714 28.15 -30.29 15.70
CA VAL A 714 29.05 -29.18 16.06
C VAL A 714 28.43 -28.31 17.14
N LEU A 715 29.28 -27.67 17.94
CA LEU A 715 28.90 -26.87 19.10
C LEU A 715 28.01 -25.71 18.70
N ARG A 716 28.27 -25.01 17.59
CA ARG A 716 27.46 -23.86 17.16
C ARG A 716 25.96 -24.16 17.02
N PHE A 717 25.60 -25.40 16.67
CA PHE A 717 24.19 -25.85 16.58
C PHE A 717 23.68 -26.51 17.87
N GLY A 718 24.43 -26.42 18.97
CA GLY A 718 24.06 -26.94 20.27
C GLY A 718 24.40 -28.41 20.51
N ALA A 719 25.22 -29.04 19.66
CA ALA A 719 25.71 -30.40 19.93
C ALA A 719 26.91 -30.38 20.88
N TYR A 720 26.95 -31.29 21.86
CA TYR A 720 27.99 -31.30 22.90
C TYR A 720 28.47 -32.72 23.28
N SER A 721 28.35 -33.68 22.36
CA SER A 721 28.88 -35.03 22.57
C SER A 721 30.40 -35.03 22.75
N GLU A 722 30.95 -36.13 23.26
CA GLU A 722 32.41 -36.32 23.41
C GLU A 722 33.18 -36.07 22.10
N GLU A 723 32.61 -36.43 20.95
CA GLU A 723 33.17 -36.12 19.63
C GLU A 723 33.35 -34.60 19.41
N VAL A 724 32.36 -33.79 19.81
CA VAL A 724 32.41 -32.33 19.67
C VAL A 724 33.49 -31.76 20.58
N VAL A 725 33.52 -32.17 21.85
CA VAL A 725 34.52 -31.69 22.82
C VAL A 725 35.94 -32.09 22.38
N THR A 726 36.11 -33.32 21.87
CA THR A 726 37.38 -33.79 21.31
C THR A 726 37.82 -32.95 20.11
N ARG A 727 36.89 -32.63 19.21
CA ARG A 727 37.17 -31.77 18.05
C ARG A 727 37.57 -30.36 18.48
N LEU A 728 36.89 -29.77 19.46
CA LEU A 728 37.27 -28.47 20.03
C LEU A 728 38.68 -28.52 20.64
N GLY A 729 39.03 -29.61 21.32
CA GLY A 729 40.39 -29.87 21.81
C GLY A 729 41.42 -29.89 20.69
N TRP A 730 41.16 -30.64 19.61
CA TRP A 730 42.02 -30.66 18.43
C TRP A 730 42.12 -29.28 17.75
N MET A 731 41.03 -28.52 17.70
CA MET A 731 41.04 -27.17 17.14
C MET A 731 41.91 -26.23 17.97
N ARG A 732 41.86 -26.32 19.30
CA ARG A 732 42.71 -25.56 20.24
C ARG A 732 44.18 -25.94 20.11
N ASP A 733 44.48 -27.24 20.03
CA ASP A 733 45.85 -27.74 20.17
C ASP A 733 46.58 -27.90 18.83
N VAL A 734 45.86 -28.03 17.71
CA VAL A 734 46.42 -28.34 16.39
C VAL A 734 45.98 -27.33 15.33
N LEU A 735 44.68 -27.21 15.03
CA LEU A 735 44.20 -26.37 13.92
C LEU A 735 44.57 -24.90 14.10
N GLY A 736 44.20 -24.32 15.25
CA GLY A 736 44.41 -22.91 15.55
C GLY A 736 45.89 -22.54 15.53
N PRO A 737 46.75 -23.23 16.32
CA PRO A 737 48.19 -23.00 16.30
C PRO A 737 48.85 -23.19 14.93
N THR A 738 48.36 -24.10 14.10
CA THR A 738 48.89 -24.31 12.74
C THR A 738 48.55 -23.13 11.83
N ILE A 739 47.30 -22.65 11.85
CA ILE A 739 46.89 -21.48 11.05
C ILE A 739 47.61 -20.22 11.55
N ALA A 740 47.74 -20.03 12.86
CA ALA A 740 48.48 -18.90 13.45
C ALA A 740 49.94 -18.86 12.97
N GLN A 741 50.64 -20.00 13.06
CA GLN A 741 52.03 -20.12 12.58
C GLN A 741 52.15 -19.90 11.07
N ALA A 742 51.17 -20.37 10.29
CA ALA A 742 51.13 -20.15 8.85
C ALA A 742 50.93 -18.66 8.52
N LEU A 743 49.98 -17.98 9.18
CA LEU A 743 49.76 -16.54 9.00
C LEU A 743 50.99 -15.72 9.38
N ALA A 744 51.72 -16.11 10.43
CA ALA A 744 52.98 -15.46 10.84
C ALA A 744 54.13 -15.58 9.81
N LYS A 745 53.99 -16.43 8.77
CA LYS A 745 54.91 -16.47 7.62
C LYS A 745 54.60 -15.42 6.56
N SER A 746 53.38 -14.90 6.53
CA SER A 746 53.00 -13.77 5.69
C SER A 746 53.35 -12.46 6.38
N GLU A 747 54.06 -11.55 5.70
CA GLU A 747 54.39 -10.23 6.24
C GLU A 747 53.12 -9.43 6.58
N ASP A 748 52.06 -9.61 5.78
CA ASP A 748 50.84 -8.83 5.86
C ASP A 748 49.61 -9.62 6.35
N GLY A 749 49.72 -10.92 6.59
CA GLY A 749 48.55 -11.79 6.74
C GLY A 749 47.84 -12.00 5.40
N ILE A 750 46.50 -12.14 5.41
CA ILE A 750 45.68 -12.34 4.21
C ILE A 750 44.74 -11.14 4.02
N ASN A 751 44.81 -10.48 2.87
CA ASN A 751 43.90 -9.39 2.49
C ASN A 751 42.50 -9.95 2.16
N LEU A 752 41.54 -9.69 3.03
CA LEU A 752 40.20 -10.28 2.93
C LEU A 752 39.36 -9.56 1.87
N SER A 753 39.53 -8.25 1.68
CA SER A 753 38.82 -7.51 0.61
C SER A 753 39.11 -8.08 -0.77
N VAL A 754 40.37 -8.42 -1.06
CA VAL A 754 40.77 -9.02 -2.35
C VAL A 754 40.20 -10.43 -2.51
N LEU A 755 40.22 -11.22 -1.42
CA LEU A 755 39.70 -12.59 -1.43
C LEU A 755 38.18 -12.61 -1.65
N ILE A 756 37.45 -11.72 -0.95
CA ILE A 756 35.99 -11.55 -1.09
C ILE A 756 35.65 -11.07 -2.51
N ALA A 757 36.31 -10.00 -3.01
CA ALA A 757 36.07 -9.48 -4.36
C ALA A 757 36.30 -10.54 -5.45
N ARG A 758 37.26 -11.45 -5.28
CA ARG A 758 37.44 -12.59 -6.19
C ARG A 758 36.33 -13.62 -6.04
N SER A 759 35.97 -13.97 -4.82
CA SER A 759 35.07 -15.11 -4.54
C SER A 759 33.60 -14.79 -4.85
N ILE A 760 33.17 -13.53 -4.75
CA ILE A 760 31.80 -13.13 -5.09
C ILE A 760 31.52 -13.36 -6.58
N THR A 761 32.54 -13.16 -7.43
CA THR A 761 32.47 -13.44 -8.88
C THR A 761 32.46 -14.94 -9.22
N MET A 762 32.71 -15.80 -8.23
CA MET A 762 32.74 -17.27 -8.36
C MET A 762 31.48 -17.93 -7.76
N GLY A 763 30.48 -17.12 -7.43
CA GLY A 763 29.17 -17.58 -7.03
C GLY A 763 28.93 -17.65 -5.52
N ASP A 764 29.81 -17.09 -4.70
CA ASP A 764 29.59 -17.04 -3.26
C ASP A 764 28.80 -15.79 -2.86
N GLU A 765 27.93 -15.94 -1.87
CA GLU A 765 27.29 -14.83 -1.16
C GLU A 765 27.77 -14.73 0.30
N PHE A 766 28.64 -15.63 0.74
CA PHE A 766 29.38 -15.56 2.01
C PHE A 766 28.59 -15.80 3.31
N HIS A 767 27.32 -16.18 3.24
CA HIS A 767 26.54 -16.60 4.41
C HIS A 767 26.20 -18.09 4.35
N GLN A 768 25.45 -18.52 3.33
CA GLN A 768 25.09 -19.93 3.09
C GLN A 768 25.97 -20.61 2.05
N ARG A 769 26.60 -19.88 1.14
CA ARG A 769 27.53 -20.42 0.16
C ARG A 769 28.87 -19.70 0.26
N ASN A 770 29.85 -20.46 0.77
CA ASN A 770 31.23 -20.03 1.04
C ASN A 770 32.28 -20.92 0.32
N ILE A 771 31.87 -21.65 -0.73
CA ILE A 771 32.70 -22.68 -1.36
C ILE A 771 33.92 -22.04 -2.04
N ALA A 772 33.70 -21.00 -2.85
CA ALA A 772 34.78 -20.34 -3.57
C ALA A 772 35.74 -19.62 -2.62
N ALA A 773 35.22 -18.99 -1.57
CA ALA A 773 35.99 -18.27 -0.57
C ALA A 773 36.81 -19.22 0.30
N SER A 774 36.23 -20.36 0.72
CA SER A 774 36.94 -21.41 1.47
C SER A 774 38.04 -22.05 0.61
N LEU A 775 37.78 -22.30 -0.68
CA LEU A 775 38.79 -22.78 -1.63
C LEU A 775 39.91 -21.76 -1.85
N ASN A 776 39.55 -20.48 -2.01
CA ASN A 776 40.52 -19.40 -2.17
C ASN A 776 41.36 -19.24 -0.91
N PHE A 777 40.78 -19.33 0.29
CA PHE A 777 41.51 -19.33 1.54
C PHE A 777 42.47 -20.53 1.65
N LEU A 778 41.99 -21.74 1.34
CA LEU A 778 42.81 -22.95 1.30
C LEU A 778 44.03 -22.76 0.37
N LYS A 779 43.82 -22.16 -0.80
CA LYS A 779 44.88 -21.87 -1.77
C LYS A 779 45.93 -20.91 -1.20
N GLU A 780 45.53 -19.86 -0.47
CA GLU A 780 46.48 -18.91 0.12
C GLU A 780 47.24 -19.51 1.32
N ILE A 781 46.57 -20.28 2.18
CA ILE A 781 47.16 -20.76 3.44
C ILE A 781 47.99 -22.04 3.30
N SER A 782 47.67 -22.92 2.33
CA SER A 782 48.33 -24.23 2.20
C SER A 782 49.86 -24.14 1.98
N PRO A 783 50.39 -23.27 1.10
CA PRO A 783 51.84 -23.11 0.94
C PRO A 783 52.53 -22.72 2.26
N LEU A 784 51.90 -21.85 3.04
CA LEU A 784 52.42 -21.39 4.33
C LEU A 784 52.44 -22.52 5.37
N ILE A 785 51.43 -23.39 5.37
CA ILE A 785 51.37 -24.59 6.24
C ILE A 785 52.47 -25.60 5.88
N ILE A 786 52.72 -25.82 4.58
CA ILE A 786 53.72 -26.78 4.10
C ILE A 786 55.12 -26.40 4.61
N GLU A 787 55.43 -25.11 4.68
CA GLU A 787 56.71 -24.56 5.16
C GLU A 787 56.92 -24.66 6.67
N LEU A 788 55.89 -25.02 7.45
CA LEU A 788 56.00 -25.06 8.90
C LEU A 788 56.89 -26.23 9.37
N PRO A 789 57.72 -26.04 10.40
CA PRO A 789 58.53 -27.10 11.00
C PRO A 789 57.72 -27.93 12.02
N ILE A 790 56.53 -28.40 11.63
CA ILE A 790 55.63 -29.23 12.45
C ILE A 790 55.48 -30.63 11.85
N ASP A 791 54.80 -31.53 12.58
CA ASP A 791 54.58 -32.92 12.15
C ASP A 791 53.81 -33.00 10.81
N GLU A 792 54.25 -33.90 9.91
CA GLU A 792 53.68 -34.03 8.56
C GLU A 792 52.23 -34.53 8.59
N GLN A 793 51.84 -35.37 9.56
CA GLN A 793 50.46 -35.79 9.71
C GLN A 793 49.59 -34.62 10.16
N GLN A 794 50.07 -33.78 11.08
CA GLN A 794 49.35 -32.55 11.48
C GLN A 794 49.12 -31.60 10.31
N LYS A 795 50.13 -31.37 9.46
CA LYS A 795 49.98 -30.55 8.24
C LYS A 795 48.88 -31.12 7.34
N TYR A 796 48.94 -32.42 7.08
CA TYR A 796 47.95 -33.10 6.25
C TYR A 796 46.55 -32.99 6.84
N ASP A 797 46.37 -33.26 8.13
CA ASP A 797 45.07 -33.23 8.80
C ASP A 797 44.44 -31.84 8.75
N VAL A 798 45.24 -30.78 8.96
CA VAL A 798 44.77 -29.39 8.85
C VAL A 798 44.36 -29.05 7.43
N VAL A 799 45.21 -29.34 6.43
CA VAL A 799 44.90 -29.08 5.02
C VAL A 799 43.66 -29.87 4.58
N LYS A 800 43.55 -31.13 5.02
CA LYS A 800 42.41 -32.00 4.74
C LYS A 800 41.12 -31.46 5.37
N PHE A 801 41.16 -31.02 6.63
CA PHE A 801 40.03 -30.41 7.30
C PHE A 801 39.53 -29.15 6.58
N LEU A 802 40.45 -28.26 6.17
CA LEU A 802 40.13 -27.06 5.41
C LEU A 802 39.54 -27.39 4.03
N ALA A 803 40.07 -28.42 3.35
CA ALA A 803 39.57 -28.88 2.06
C ALA A 803 38.18 -29.52 2.14
N ASP A 804 37.84 -30.16 3.26
CA ASP A 804 36.53 -30.80 3.48
C ASP A 804 35.47 -29.84 4.03
N THR A 805 35.86 -28.61 4.42
CA THR A 805 34.97 -27.65 5.07
C THR A 805 34.66 -26.48 4.14
N ASP A 806 33.66 -26.67 3.27
CA ASP A 806 33.17 -25.64 2.32
C ASP A 806 32.64 -24.37 2.99
N GLN A 807 32.36 -24.40 4.29
CA GLN A 807 31.86 -23.27 5.07
C GLN A 807 32.94 -22.56 5.89
N PHE A 808 34.21 -22.93 5.80
CA PHE A 808 35.25 -22.43 6.71
C PHE A 808 35.33 -20.90 6.68
N PHE A 809 35.15 -20.31 5.49
CA PHE A 809 35.24 -18.86 5.30
C PHE A 809 34.09 -18.06 5.94
N LEU A 810 32.94 -18.66 6.28
CA LEU A 810 31.83 -17.96 6.92
C LEU A 810 32.29 -17.19 8.17
N ASN A 811 33.05 -17.84 9.04
CA ASN A 811 33.53 -17.25 10.28
C ASN A 811 34.55 -16.12 10.02
N ILE A 812 35.35 -16.22 8.96
CA ILE A 812 36.26 -15.15 8.51
C ILE A 812 35.44 -13.97 7.98
N MET A 813 34.40 -14.23 7.19
CA MET A 813 33.50 -13.20 6.67
C MET A 813 32.76 -12.49 7.80
N MET A 814 32.31 -13.21 8.82
CA MET A 814 31.65 -12.61 9.99
C MET A 814 32.59 -11.66 10.74
N ALA A 815 33.81 -12.10 11.06
CA ALA A 815 34.83 -11.23 11.68
C ALA A 815 35.17 -10.03 10.78
N THR A 816 35.21 -10.23 9.46
CA THR A 816 35.39 -9.15 8.48
C THR A 816 34.27 -8.12 8.56
N GLY A 817 33.01 -8.58 8.51
CA GLY A 817 31.83 -7.73 8.63
C GLY A 817 31.86 -6.92 9.93
N LYS A 818 32.17 -7.57 11.05
CA LYS A 818 32.33 -6.90 12.35
C LYS A 818 33.42 -5.82 12.35
N ALA A 819 34.60 -6.10 11.78
CA ALA A 819 35.69 -5.14 11.68
C ALA A 819 35.35 -3.94 10.76
N ILE A 820 34.54 -4.18 9.72
CA ILE A 820 34.04 -3.12 8.82
C ILE A 820 33.08 -2.21 9.59
N VAL A 821 32.06 -2.77 10.24
CA VAL A 821 31.03 -1.95 10.90
C VAL A 821 31.55 -1.22 12.14
N ASP A 822 32.47 -1.83 12.91
CA ASP A 822 33.05 -1.19 14.09
C ASP A 822 33.95 -0.01 13.70
N CYS A 823 34.65 -0.11 12.57
CA CYS A 823 35.35 1.03 11.98
C CYS A 823 34.36 2.09 11.47
N ALA A 824 33.29 1.68 10.80
CA ALA A 824 32.34 2.59 10.17
C ALA A 824 31.55 3.44 11.17
N ARG A 825 31.18 2.87 12.31
CA ARG A 825 30.39 3.55 13.37
C ARG A 825 31.21 4.45 14.29
N LYS A 826 32.54 4.34 14.25
CA LYS A 826 33.43 5.16 15.08
C LYS A 826 33.39 6.60 14.59
N ASP A 827 33.07 7.55 15.46
CA ASP A 827 33.02 8.99 15.15
C ASP A 827 32.12 9.34 13.96
N THR A 828 31.04 8.56 13.73
CA THR A 828 30.03 8.81 12.69
C THR A 828 28.63 8.82 13.32
N LYS A 829 27.66 9.30 12.54
CA LYS A 829 26.28 9.57 12.92
C LYS A 829 25.35 9.18 11.78
N GLY A 830 24.05 9.17 12.02
CA GLY A 830 23.04 8.89 11.00
C GLY A 830 22.28 7.58 11.19
N THR A 831 21.50 7.23 10.17
CA THR A 831 20.44 6.21 10.20
C THR A 831 20.89 4.85 9.68
N ILE A 832 22.16 4.72 9.26
CA ILE A 832 22.71 3.45 8.76
C ILE A 832 22.80 2.40 9.87
N VAL A 833 22.26 1.21 9.60
CA VAL A 833 22.40 0.03 10.46
C VAL A 833 23.85 -0.45 10.45
N THR A 834 24.44 -0.58 11.63
CA THR A 834 25.82 -1.01 11.83
C THR A 834 25.91 -2.39 12.44
N THR A 835 24.82 -2.97 12.93
CA THR A 835 24.81 -4.36 13.39
C THR A 835 23.41 -4.92 13.27
N MET A 836 23.29 -6.13 12.70
CA MET A 836 22.13 -7.00 12.84
C MET A 836 22.56 -8.32 13.45
N THR A 837 21.83 -8.79 14.45
CA THR A 837 22.11 -10.07 15.12
C THR A 837 20.87 -10.62 15.83
N ARG A 838 20.89 -11.90 16.22
CA ARG A 838 19.78 -12.58 16.89
C ARG A 838 20.25 -13.69 17.82
N ASN A 839 19.46 -13.97 18.86
CA ASN A 839 19.78 -14.98 19.89
C ASN A 839 18.74 -16.12 20.01
N GLY A 840 17.86 -16.30 19.03
CA GLY A 840 16.76 -17.28 19.10
C GLY A 840 15.51 -16.78 19.84
N VAL A 841 15.55 -15.60 20.44
CA VAL A 841 14.40 -14.94 21.10
C VAL A 841 14.21 -13.54 20.57
N ASN A 842 15.28 -12.74 20.56
CA ASN A 842 15.28 -11.35 20.14
C ASN A 842 16.24 -11.15 18.95
N PHE A 843 15.74 -10.44 17.95
CA PHE A 843 16.54 -9.81 16.92
C PHE A 843 16.95 -8.43 17.41
N GLY A 844 18.20 -8.04 17.24
CA GLY A 844 18.75 -6.76 17.67
C GLY A 844 19.39 -6.01 16.51
N VAL A 845 19.13 -4.71 16.45
CA VAL A 845 19.83 -3.79 15.55
C VAL A 845 20.54 -2.68 16.32
N ARG A 846 21.65 -2.20 15.74
CA ARG A 846 22.35 -0.97 16.14
C ARG A 846 22.49 -0.06 14.93
N ILE A 847 22.49 1.24 15.15
CA ILE A 847 22.68 2.25 14.12
C ILE A 847 23.92 3.10 14.42
N ALA A 848 24.36 3.92 13.45
CA ALA A 848 25.51 4.78 13.64
C ALA A 848 25.29 5.84 14.75
N GLU A 849 24.10 6.44 14.83
CA GLU A 849 23.81 7.53 15.78
C GLU A 849 23.94 7.15 17.26
N THR A 850 23.34 6.04 17.66
CA THR A 850 23.09 5.73 19.10
C THR A 850 24.10 4.78 19.71
N GLY A 851 25.25 4.60 19.07
CA GLY A 851 26.32 3.78 19.62
C GLY A 851 25.82 2.37 19.96
N ASP A 852 26.13 1.89 21.16
CA ASP A 852 25.94 0.48 21.56
C ASP A 852 24.53 0.12 22.02
N ASP A 853 23.60 1.06 21.94
CA ASP A 853 22.19 0.83 22.26
C ASP A 853 21.56 -0.23 21.33
N TRP A 854 20.77 -1.11 21.92
CA TRP A 854 20.09 -2.19 21.20
C TRP A 854 18.61 -1.85 21.00
N TYR A 855 18.16 -1.94 19.75
CA TYR A 855 16.73 -1.94 19.43
C TYR A 855 16.32 -3.36 19.08
N THR A 856 15.40 -3.93 19.86
CA THR A 856 15.06 -5.34 19.77
C THR A 856 13.59 -5.59 19.42
N ALA A 857 13.35 -6.69 18.72
CA ALA A 857 12.02 -7.25 18.48
C ALA A 857 12.11 -8.79 18.46
N PRO A 858 11.01 -9.51 18.70
CA PRO A 858 11.01 -10.98 18.65
C PRO A 858 11.51 -11.51 17.32
N VAL A 859 12.34 -12.55 17.35
CA VAL A 859 12.82 -13.20 16.11
C VAL A 859 11.69 -13.84 15.33
N ASN A 860 11.86 -13.93 14.02
CA ASN A 860 11.00 -14.71 13.14
C ASN A 860 11.52 -16.16 13.03
N LEU A 861 10.64 -17.07 12.61
CA LEU A 861 11.01 -18.44 12.27
C LEU A 861 11.57 -18.49 10.83
N PRO A 862 12.75 -19.10 10.60
CA PRO A 862 13.26 -19.28 9.25
C PRO A 862 12.35 -20.17 8.40
N LYS A 863 12.17 -19.80 7.14
CA LYS A 863 11.44 -20.57 6.14
C LYS A 863 12.42 -21.13 5.11
N GLY A 864 12.35 -22.42 4.84
CA GLY A 864 13.25 -23.04 3.87
C GLY A 864 13.12 -24.55 3.79
N LEU A 865 14.18 -25.19 3.32
CA LEU A 865 14.23 -26.64 3.18
C LEU A 865 14.71 -27.29 4.47
N TYR A 866 13.93 -28.26 4.93
CA TYR A 866 14.27 -29.14 6.04
C TYR A 866 14.87 -30.45 5.50
N PHE A 867 15.87 -30.97 6.22
CA PHE A 867 16.48 -32.24 5.89
C PHE A 867 15.48 -33.38 6.11
N THR A 868 15.67 -34.48 5.37
CA THR A 868 14.79 -35.65 5.44
C THR A 868 14.57 -36.10 6.89
N GLY A 869 13.30 -36.12 7.31
CA GLY A 869 12.91 -36.51 8.66
C GLY A 869 12.61 -35.34 9.61
N PHE A 870 12.84 -34.10 9.19
CA PHE A 870 12.51 -32.89 9.94
C PHE A 870 11.46 -32.02 9.22
N THR A 871 10.80 -31.17 9.99
CA THR A 871 9.75 -30.25 9.55
C THR A 871 9.94 -28.87 10.19
N GLU A 872 9.14 -27.89 9.76
CA GLU A 872 9.16 -26.54 10.33
C GLU A 872 8.95 -26.51 11.85
N ALA A 873 8.15 -27.44 12.39
CA ALA A 873 7.89 -27.58 13.82
C ALA A 873 9.13 -27.99 14.65
N ASP A 874 10.17 -28.50 14.00
CA ASP A 874 11.43 -28.93 14.64
C ASP A 874 12.47 -27.81 14.68
N GLY A 875 12.28 -26.75 13.88
CA GLY A 875 13.21 -25.63 13.77
C GLY A 875 13.21 -24.72 15.00
N ASN A 876 14.40 -24.26 15.38
CA ASN A 876 14.57 -23.15 16.32
C ASN A 876 14.29 -21.82 15.61
N PRO A 877 13.73 -20.81 16.30
CA PRO A 877 13.68 -19.44 15.79
C PRO A 877 15.08 -18.89 15.45
N ASP A 878 15.16 -17.84 14.62
CA ASP A 878 16.43 -17.39 14.04
C ASP A 878 17.48 -16.99 15.10
N ILE A 879 18.74 -17.39 14.88
CA ILE A 879 19.82 -17.33 15.88
C ILE A 879 21.20 -17.17 15.22
N GLY A 880 22.07 -16.31 15.79
CA GLY A 880 23.43 -16.03 15.34
C GLY A 880 23.79 -14.57 15.17
N ASP A 881 25.10 -14.28 15.13
CA ASP A 881 25.64 -12.98 14.69
C ASP A 881 25.88 -12.94 13.18
N SER A 882 25.61 -14.03 12.45
CA SER A 882 25.91 -14.13 11.02
C SER A 882 25.14 -13.15 10.14
N ALA A 883 24.06 -12.52 10.64
CA ALA A 883 23.37 -11.39 10.00
C ALA A 883 24.27 -10.14 9.85
N ILE A 884 25.46 -10.14 10.44
CA ILE A 884 26.52 -9.16 10.16
C ILE A 884 26.99 -9.20 8.69
N THR A 885 26.83 -10.34 8.02
CA THR A 885 27.17 -10.50 6.60
C THR A 885 26.21 -9.70 5.72
N GLU A 886 24.90 -9.79 5.96
CA GLU A 886 23.90 -8.93 5.35
C GLU A 886 24.06 -7.45 5.74
N THR A 887 24.49 -7.18 6.98
CA THR A 887 24.73 -5.79 7.43
C THR A 887 25.76 -5.08 6.55
N VAL A 888 26.78 -5.80 6.07
CA VAL A 888 27.79 -5.25 5.15
C VAL A 888 27.47 -5.49 3.67
N GLY A 889 26.28 -6.00 3.35
CA GLY A 889 25.77 -6.07 1.98
C GLY A 889 26.03 -7.36 1.23
N VAL A 890 26.54 -8.41 1.90
CA VAL A 890 26.62 -9.76 1.32
C VAL A 890 25.50 -10.64 1.90
N GLY A 891 25.60 -11.96 1.82
CA GLY A 891 24.55 -12.87 2.24
C GLY A 891 23.34 -12.78 1.32
N ALA A 892 22.13 -12.74 1.89
CA ALA A 892 20.92 -12.59 1.09
C ALA A 892 20.83 -11.24 0.33
N MET A 893 21.55 -10.21 0.77
CA MET A 893 21.66 -8.92 0.06
C MET A 893 22.38 -9.03 -1.30
N ALA A 894 23.16 -10.09 -1.48
CA ALA A 894 23.91 -10.39 -2.70
C ALA A 894 23.50 -11.77 -3.25
N MET A 895 22.26 -12.21 -3.03
CA MET A 895 21.81 -13.55 -3.43
C MET A 895 21.95 -13.77 -4.95
N VAL A 896 21.82 -12.71 -5.75
CA VAL A 896 22.05 -12.73 -7.21
C VAL A 896 23.47 -13.14 -7.59
N ALA A 897 24.46 -12.95 -6.71
CA ALA A 897 25.81 -13.48 -6.92
C ALA A 897 25.85 -15.01 -6.85
N ALA A 898 24.96 -15.63 -6.06
CA ALA A 898 24.98 -17.04 -5.73
C ALA A 898 23.68 -17.77 -6.11
N PRO A 899 23.26 -17.80 -7.39
CA PRO A 899 21.97 -18.40 -7.76
C PRO A 899 21.85 -19.90 -7.47
N GLY A 900 22.97 -20.59 -7.22
CA GLY A 900 22.94 -21.98 -6.75
C GLY A 900 22.41 -22.14 -5.31
N VAL A 901 22.42 -21.07 -4.50
CA VAL A 901 21.98 -21.08 -3.10
C VAL A 901 20.47 -21.04 -2.98
N THR A 902 19.75 -20.42 -3.93
CA THR A 902 18.29 -20.18 -3.82
C THR A 902 17.51 -21.47 -3.61
N ARG A 903 17.87 -22.53 -4.34
CA ARG A 903 17.26 -23.86 -4.17
C ARG A 903 17.51 -24.43 -2.78
N PHE A 904 18.70 -24.23 -2.22
CA PHE A 904 19.07 -24.75 -0.91
C PHE A 904 18.35 -24.02 0.23
N VAL A 905 18.11 -22.72 0.07
CA VAL A 905 17.37 -21.89 1.05
C VAL A 905 15.86 -21.80 0.77
N GLY A 906 15.36 -22.52 -0.25
CA GLY A 906 13.93 -22.55 -0.60
C GLY A 906 13.41 -21.30 -1.34
N ALA A 907 14.29 -20.41 -1.80
CA ALA A 907 13.96 -19.15 -2.46
C ALA A 907 13.85 -19.26 -4.00
N GLY A 908 13.45 -20.41 -4.54
CA GLY A 908 13.21 -20.57 -5.99
C GLY A 908 14.47 -20.56 -6.88
N GLY A 909 14.48 -19.77 -7.95
CA GLY A 909 15.48 -19.74 -9.04
C GLY A 909 16.31 -18.45 -9.15
N PHE A 910 16.91 -18.22 -10.33
CA PHE A 910 17.73 -17.02 -10.57
C PHE A 910 16.92 -15.72 -10.49
N GLN A 911 15.70 -15.72 -11.03
CA GLN A 911 14.84 -14.53 -11.03
C GLN A 911 14.52 -14.10 -9.59
N ASP A 912 14.20 -15.05 -8.71
CA ASP A 912 13.99 -14.77 -7.28
C ASP A 912 15.26 -14.22 -6.62
N ALA A 913 16.45 -14.72 -6.97
CA ALA A 913 17.72 -14.17 -6.46
C ALA A 913 17.92 -12.70 -6.87
N LEU A 914 17.58 -12.37 -8.12
CA LEU A 914 17.65 -11.03 -8.67
C LEU A 914 16.61 -10.13 -8.01
N ASP A 915 15.36 -10.58 -7.88
CA ASP A 915 14.26 -9.82 -7.28
C ASP A 915 14.54 -9.54 -5.80
N ILE A 916 15.04 -10.52 -5.05
CA ILE A 916 15.48 -10.34 -3.65
C ILE A 916 16.61 -9.31 -3.56
N SER A 917 17.62 -9.39 -4.42
CA SER A 917 18.76 -8.45 -4.39
C SER A 917 18.32 -7.04 -4.77
N ASN A 918 17.43 -6.90 -5.76
CA ASN A 918 16.83 -5.62 -6.15
C ASN A 918 15.96 -5.04 -5.03
N GLU A 919 15.13 -5.86 -4.37
CA GLU A 919 14.32 -5.45 -3.22
C GLU A 919 15.22 -4.93 -2.09
N MET A 920 16.30 -5.63 -1.78
CA MET A 920 17.27 -5.21 -0.76
C MET A 920 18.00 -3.91 -1.12
N ALA A 921 18.24 -3.65 -2.40
CA ALA A 921 18.82 -2.38 -2.84
C ALA A 921 17.92 -1.17 -2.52
N THR A 922 16.60 -1.35 -2.47
CA THR A 922 15.64 -0.26 -2.16
C THR A 922 15.76 0.28 -0.74
N ILE A 923 16.29 -0.52 0.20
CA ILE A 923 16.48 -0.15 1.60
C ILE A 923 17.91 0.26 1.93
N CYS A 924 18.78 0.30 0.93
CA CYS A 924 20.19 0.66 1.08
C CYS A 924 20.47 2.07 0.54
N GLU A 925 21.58 2.66 0.99
CA GLU A 925 22.03 3.97 0.52
C GLU A 925 22.70 3.88 -0.86
N GLY A 926 23.39 2.78 -1.13
CA GLY A 926 24.02 2.57 -2.42
C GLY A 926 24.63 1.19 -2.57
N HIS A 927 25.72 1.13 -3.33
CA HIS A 927 26.41 -0.11 -3.67
C HIS A 927 27.91 -0.01 -3.40
N ASN A 928 28.52 -1.14 -2.99
CA ASN A 928 29.96 -1.25 -2.76
C ASN A 928 30.69 -1.59 -4.07
N PRO A 929 31.43 -0.66 -4.69
CA PRO A 929 32.09 -0.90 -5.98
C PRO A 929 33.26 -1.88 -5.91
N THR A 930 33.72 -2.26 -4.71
CA THR A 930 34.80 -3.24 -4.53
C THR A 930 34.30 -4.68 -4.71
N TRP A 931 33.00 -4.92 -4.50
CA TRP A 931 32.38 -6.25 -4.55
C TRP A 931 31.37 -6.31 -5.69
N THR A 932 31.86 -6.20 -6.92
CA THR A 932 31.04 -6.23 -8.14
C THR A 932 30.51 -7.62 -8.43
N ILE A 933 29.23 -7.71 -8.83
CA ILE A 933 28.53 -8.98 -9.06
C ILE A 933 28.26 -9.15 -10.56
N PRO A 934 28.92 -10.09 -11.27
CA PRO A 934 28.77 -10.23 -12.72
C PRO A 934 27.35 -10.55 -13.19
N THR A 935 26.59 -11.30 -12.40
CA THR A 935 25.18 -11.65 -12.66
C THR A 935 24.21 -10.49 -12.44
N TRP A 936 24.70 -9.37 -11.90
CA TRP A 936 23.95 -8.14 -11.68
C TRP A 936 24.56 -6.99 -12.49
N ASP A 937 25.02 -7.29 -13.70
CA ASP A 937 25.68 -6.36 -14.63
C ASP A 937 26.84 -5.58 -13.98
N PHE A 938 27.64 -6.27 -13.17
CA PHE A 938 28.76 -5.71 -12.42
C PHE A 938 28.40 -4.60 -11.42
N GLN A 939 27.12 -4.47 -11.06
CA GLN A 939 26.70 -3.67 -9.92
C GLN A 939 27.41 -4.15 -8.65
N GLY A 940 27.78 -3.20 -7.79
CA GLY A 940 28.33 -3.53 -6.47
C GLY A 940 27.29 -4.22 -5.58
N SER A 941 27.72 -4.95 -4.56
CA SER A 941 26.81 -5.44 -3.52
C SER A 941 26.11 -4.28 -2.80
N CYS A 942 24.96 -4.51 -2.17
CA CYS A 942 24.24 -3.49 -1.40
C CYS A 942 25.15 -2.83 -0.33
N LEU A 943 24.90 -1.56 0.03
CA LEU A 943 25.71 -0.83 1.01
C LEU A 943 24.86 0.13 1.84
N GLY A 944 24.93 -0.03 3.16
CA GLY A 944 24.33 0.88 4.14
C GLY A 944 22.81 0.77 4.19
N ILE A 945 22.30 -0.18 4.98
CA ILE A 945 20.85 -0.32 5.23
C ILE A 945 20.38 0.92 6.02
N ASP A 946 19.45 1.69 5.49
CA ASP A 946 18.89 2.89 6.12
C ASP A 946 17.57 2.57 6.82
N ILE A 947 17.50 2.79 8.15
CA ILE A 947 16.28 2.53 8.91
C ILE A 947 15.08 3.37 8.42
N ARG A 948 15.30 4.55 7.82
CA ARG A 948 14.22 5.38 7.25
C ARG A 948 13.55 4.65 6.10
N LYS A 949 14.35 4.14 5.16
CA LYS A 949 13.87 3.39 3.99
C LYS A 949 13.20 2.07 4.41
N VAL A 950 13.76 1.36 5.39
CA VAL A 950 13.14 0.13 5.94
C VAL A 950 11.77 0.41 6.53
N VAL A 951 11.63 1.43 7.37
CA VAL A 951 10.36 1.77 8.01
C VAL A 951 9.37 2.34 6.99
N GLU A 952 9.81 3.24 6.11
CA GLU A 952 8.97 3.88 5.10
C GLU A 952 8.35 2.87 4.13
N THR A 953 9.15 1.96 3.60
CA THR A 953 8.70 0.97 2.60
C THR A 953 8.05 -0.26 3.24
N GLY A 954 8.35 -0.53 4.51
CA GLY A 954 8.02 -1.80 5.17
C GLY A 954 8.86 -2.99 4.69
N VAL A 955 9.84 -2.77 3.80
CA VAL A 955 10.76 -3.80 3.32
C VAL A 955 11.83 -4.01 4.39
N THR A 956 11.86 -5.20 4.99
CA THR A 956 12.86 -5.55 6.00
C THR A 956 13.99 -6.40 5.41
N PRO A 957 15.24 -6.25 5.89
CA PRO A 957 16.37 -7.10 5.52
C PRO A 957 16.03 -8.59 5.53
N ILE A 958 16.29 -9.27 4.41
CA ILE A 958 16.27 -10.73 4.31
C ILE A 958 17.63 -11.30 4.68
N ILE A 959 17.65 -12.47 5.31
CA ILE A 959 18.84 -13.10 5.86
C ILE A 959 18.84 -14.57 5.43
N ASN A 960 19.97 -15.02 4.88
CA ASN A 960 20.17 -16.44 4.59
C ASN A 960 20.63 -17.14 5.86
N THR A 961 19.97 -18.19 6.34
CA THR A 961 20.29 -18.76 7.66
C THR A 961 20.21 -20.29 7.69
N GLY A 962 21.05 -20.88 8.54
CA GLY A 962 20.98 -22.30 8.85
C GLY A 962 19.87 -22.54 9.87
N ILE A 963 19.13 -23.63 9.75
CA ILE A 963 18.06 -23.96 10.69
C ILE A 963 18.60 -24.97 11.70
N ALA A 964 18.70 -24.54 12.97
CA ALA A 964 19.03 -25.43 14.09
C ALA A 964 17.76 -26.14 14.58
N HIS A 965 17.89 -27.34 15.13
CA HIS A 965 16.79 -27.98 15.85
C HIS A 965 16.47 -27.22 17.14
N LYS A 966 15.21 -27.14 17.56
CA LYS A 966 14.83 -26.47 18.82
C LYS A 966 15.35 -27.16 20.08
N ASP A 967 15.56 -28.46 20.03
CA ASP A 967 16.13 -29.24 21.15
C ASP A 967 17.66 -29.28 21.09
N ALA A 968 18.29 -29.13 22.25
CA ALA A 968 19.74 -29.21 22.41
C ALA A 968 20.30 -30.58 21.94
N GLY A 969 21.52 -30.60 21.40
CA GLY A 969 22.20 -31.85 21.05
C GLY A 969 21.96 -32.40 19.64
N VAL A 970 20.89 -31.97 18.96
CA VAL A 970 20.49 -32.53 17.65
C VAL A 970 21.32 -31.97 16.50
N GLY A 971 21.46 -30.64 16.42
CA GLY A 971 22.27 -29.97 15.40
C GLY A 971 21.45 -29.26 14.32
N GLN A 972 22.02 -29.13 13.13
CA GLN A 972 21.37 -28.50 11.97
C GLN A 972 20.31 -29.43 11.35
N VAL A 973 19.15 -28.87 11.02
CA VAL A 973 18.00 -29.58 10.45
C VAL A 973 17.48 -28.99 9.15
N GLY A 974 18.07 -27.88 8.69
CA GLY A 974 17.71 -27.27 7.42
C GLY A 974 18.52 -26.02 7.10
N ALA A 975 18.09 -25.34 6.04
CA ALA A 975 18.56 -24.01 5.65
C ALA A 975 17.40 -23.24 5.01
N GLY A 976 17.43 -21.92 5.16
CA GLY A 976 16.32 -21.09 4.72
C GLY A 976 16.64 -19.62 4.67
N THR A 977 15.59 -18.84 4.51
CA THR A 977 15.62 -17.39 4.63
C THR A 977 14.73 -16.94 5.78
N VAL A 978 15.04 -15.78 6.32
CA VAL A 978 14.23 -15.13 7.35
C VAL A 978 14.33 -13.63 7.19
N ARG A 979 13.24 -12.91 7.48
CA ARG A 979 13.25 -11.45 7.48
C ARG A 979 13.50 -10.92 8.89
N ALA A 980 14.31 -9.88 9.00
CA ALA A 980 14.43 -9.12 10.23
C ALA A 980 13.06 -8.53 10.61
N PRO A 981 12.67 -8.56 11.90
CA PRO A 981 11.38 -8.03 12.34
C PRO A 981 11.33 -6.49 12.25
N LEU A 982 10.30 -5.92 11.62
CA LEU A 982 10.19 -4.48 11.40
C LEU A 982 10.29 -3.65 12.70
N GLY A 983 9.73 -4.16 13.80
CA GLY A 983 9.64 -3.44 15.07
C GLY A 983 10.99 -3.05 15.71
N CYS A 984 12.11 -3.70 15.34
CA CYS A 984 13.42 -3.22 15.81
C CYS A 984 13.89 -1.98 15.06
N PHE A 985 13.51 -1.82 13.79
CA PHE A 985 13.82 -0.63 12.98
C PHE A 985 12.91 0.55 13.35
N GLU A 986 11.63 0.31 13.64
CA GLU A 986 10.72 1.35 14.17
C GLU A 986 11.26 1.92 15.49
N LYS A 987 11.67 1.07 16.43
CA LYS A 987 12.29 1.50 17.70
C LYS A 987 13.59 2.28 17.48
N ALA A 988 14.41 1.88 16.51
CA ALA A 988 15.62 2.62 16.16
C ALA A 988 15.29 4.00 15.57
N LEU A 989 14.25 4.10 14.72
CA LEU A 989 13.80 5.34 14.11
C LEU A 989 13.22 6.30 15.15
N GLU A 990 12.44 5.79 16.11
CA GLU A 990 11.94 6.57 17.24
C GLU A 990 13.08 7.14 18.10
N ALA A 991 14.11 6.34 18.37
CA ALA A 991 15.27 6.81 19.13
C ALA A 991 16.07 7.86 18.35
N TYR A 992 16.27 7.65 17.05
CA TYR A 992 16.93 8.63 16.18
C TYR A 992 16.17 9.96 16.14
N ALA A 993 14.84 9.92 16.00
CA ALA A 993 13.99 11.11 16.01
C ALA A 993 14.12 11.90 17.33
N LYS A 994 14.18 11.19 18.46
CA LYS A 994 14.40 11.80 19.79
C LYS A 994 15.75 12.51 19.90
N GLU A 995 16.82 11.97 19.31
CA GLU A 995 18.13 12.64 19.27
C GLU A 995 18.10 13.95 18.46
N LEU A 996 17.19 14.06 17.49
CA LEU A 996 16.95 15.30 16.73
C LEU A 996 15.95 16.25 17.40
N GLY A 997 15.39 15.89 18.56
CA GLY A 997 14.38 16.69 19.27
C GLY A 997 12.99 16.63 18.63
N ILE A 998 12.71 15.62 17.81
CA ILE A 998 11.39 15.37 17.22
C ILE A 998 10.57 14.54 18.22
N ASP A 999 9.45 15.10 18.69
CA ASP A 999 8.50 14.41 19.56
C ASP A 999 7.13 14.33 18.87
N VAL A 1000 6.55 13.13 18.82
CA VAL A 1000 5.36 12.80 18.00
C VAL A 1000 4.30 12.00 18.78
N GLU A 1001 4.36 12.02 20.13
CA GLU A 1001 3.29 11.43 20.95
C GLU A 1001 1.89 11.90 20.54
#